data_AF-A0AAX0PSH2-F1
#
_entry.id   AF-A0AAX0PSH2-F1
#
_cell.length_a   1.000
_cell.length_b   1.000
_cell.length_c   1.000
_cell.angle_alpha   90.00
_cell.angle_beta   90.00
_cell.angle_gamma   90.00
#
_symmetry.space_group_name_H-M   'P 1'
#
loop_
_entity.id
_entity.type
_entity.pdbx_description
1 polymer ?
#
loop_
_entity_poly.entity_id
_entity_poly.type
_entity_poly.pdbx_seq_one_letter_code
_entity_poly.pdbx_strand_id
1 'polypeptide(L)'
;AVNTAKNTGVGKINNMNVPTTSATKDAAKDAIDQAAKTKDDAIDASNLTAEEKDALKKTVAGEVQTAKDNIDAATKDADVKTAQTSGEQAINAVEIPASVSKTDAINAINTALSAKKTAINGTNLTDEEKTAVINKAQKLADDAIADINKATTNDAVNTAKGNGVQAIKNMTIPTVSDVKKNAKNAIAQAAKAKNDAIDASNLTAEEKDTLKQTVAGEVNKAKAAIDAAPKDADVKTAQTAGEEAINKINVPATSATKDAAKNAIAQAAKAKNAAIDASNLTAEEKSTLVGQAQKLADDAIANINQAKTNDAVKTAKDTGVGTINNIPTTSATKDAAKNAIAQAAQTKDDAIDKSNLTAEEKDALKKTVAGEVQTAKGKIDAATNNADVESAKNTGVETINNIPTTSATKDAAKKAIDETSGLTDDQKQTAKDQIDKAVDDAKENIKNASDNKGVADATDAGKLAIDKVSAKAAIDAAVAAKKSEIAQAPLTAEEAKPLNNLVDQDAAAAKAAIDAATTSAAVETAKNNGVETINNIKVPTTSATKDDANKATDAGNITPTVPGGKVTVKDPSHLTDDEKNQVKKNVEDANKDNFPAGTEVTVGSDGTATVTYPDGSKDVIAGTDLIIAAKGEDVPGSKYHSHKNGSNSSQADRVKGASTANGSIANAGNNLAVKGESDNAFVGVKGESDNAIGNNKATSLKRLPQTGTKDTSILGVLGMLLASLGLFGFKKKRDKE
;
A
#
# COMPACT_ATOMS: atom_id res chain seq x y z
N ALA A 1 -156.22 -108.60 -26.12
CA ALA A 1 -155.51 -108.02 -27.28
C ALA A 1 -155.30 -106.51 -27.13
N VAL A 2 -156.29 -105.65 -27.43
CA VAL A 2 -156.09 -104.18 -27.50
C VAL A 2 -155.54 -103.58 -26.19
N ASN A 3 -156.13 -103.88 -25.02
CA ASN A 3 -155.63 -103.37 -23.74
C ASN A 3 -154.20 -103.86 -23.42
N THR A 4 -153.84 -105.08 -23.82
CA THR A 4 -152.48 -105.61 -23.69
C THR A 4 -151.51 -104.82 -24.57
N ALA A 5 -151.86 -104.56 -25.83
CA ALA A 5 -151.04 -103.77 -26.75
C ALA A 5 -150.90 -102.31 -26.30
N LYS A 6 -151.98 -101.69 -25.79
CA LYS A 6 -151.95 -100.33 -25.20
C LYS A 6 -151.03 -100.29 -23.99
N ASN A 7 -151.14 -101.23 -23.05
CA ASN A 7 -150.29 -101.26 -21.87
C ASN A 7 -148.83 -101.57 -22.21
N THR A 8 -148.55 -102.41 -23.21
CA THR A 8 -147.18 -102.63 -23.71
C THR A 8 -146.62 -101.40 -24.42
N GLY A 9 -147.43 -100.67 -25.20
CA GLY A 9 -147.02 -99.44 -25.88
C GLY A 9 -146.75 -98.30 -24.90
N VAL A 10 -147.66 -98.05 -23.96
CA VAL A 10 -147.48 -97.09 -22.87
C VAL A 10 -146.31 -97.50 -21.97
N GLY A 11 -146.14 -98.79 -21.68
CA GLY A 11 -144.96 -99.30 -20.96
C GLY A 11 -143.66 -99.01 -21.69
N LYS A 12 -143.60 -99.20 -23.01
CA LYS A 12 -142.41 -98.84 -23.83
C LYS A 12 -142.14 -97.34 -23.88
N ILE A 13 -143.18 -96.50 -23.88
CA ILE A 13 -143.02 -95.04 -23.88
C ILE A 13 -142.59 -94.54 -22.50
N ASN A 14 -143.20 -95.03 -21.42
CA ASN A 14 -142.85 -94.66 -20.05
C ASN A 14 -141.47 -95.21 -19.63
N ASN A 15 -141.01 -96.29 -20.25
CA ASN A 15 -139.65 -96.83 -20.09
C ASN A 15 -138.69 -96.34 -21.20
N MET A 16 -139.08 -95.33 -21.98
CA MET A 16 -138.19 -94.69 -22.94
C MET A 16 -137.30 -93.71 -22.19
N ASN A 17 -136.05 -94.10 -21.95
CA ASN A 17 -135.05 -93.24 -21.33
C ASN A 17 -134.64 -92.14 -22.32
N VAL A 18 -135.42 -91.05 -22.37
CA VAL A 18 -135.06 -89.83 -23.08
C VAL A 18 -133.84 -89.23 -22.38
N PRO A 19 -132.68 -89.08 -23.05
CA PRO A 19 -131.50 -88.50 -22.43
C PRO A 19 -131.81 -87.10 -21.92
N THR A 20 -131.53 -86.85 -20.63
CA THR A 20 -131.71 -85.53 -20.00
C THR A 20 -130.56 -84.57 -20.29
N THR A 21 -129.50 -85.04 -20.96
CA THR A 21 -128.39 -84.22 -21.48
C THR A 21 -128.22 -84.47 -22.98
N SER A 22 -127.57 -83.54 -23.67
CA SER A 22 -127.20 -83.69 -25.08
C SER A 22 -125.73 -84.06 -25.17
N ALA A 23 -125.42 -85.24 -25.70
CA ALA A 23 -124.04 -85.68 -25.90
C ALA A 23 -123.21 -84.70 -26.75
N THR A 24 -123.85 -83.95 -27.68
CA THR A 24 -123.18 -82.86 -28.43
C THR A 24 -122.80 -81.70 -27.53
N LYS A 25 -123.66 -81.31 -26.58
CA LYS A 25 -123.36 -80.23 -25.61
C LYS A 25 -122.33 -80.66 -24.59
N ASP A 26 -122.41 -81.90 -24.10
CA ASP A 26 -121.47 -82.44 -23.12
C ASP A 26 -120.05 -82.48 -23.73
N ALA A 27 -119.89 -83.02 -24.95
CA ALA A 27 -118.62 -83.00 -25.67
C ALA A 27 -118.10 -81.59 -26.02
N ALA A 28 -119.00 -80.64 -26.28
CA ALA A 28 -118.62 -79.24 -26.49
C ALA A 28 -118.12 -78.56 -25.20
N LYS A 29 -118.71 -78.90 -24.04
CA LYS A 29 -118.29 -78.41 -22.72
C LYS A 29 -116.94 -78.99 -22.31
N ASP A 30 -116.70 -80.28 -22.55
CA ASP A 30 -115.40 -80.92 -22.32
C ASP A 30 -114.28 -80.26 -23.14
N ALA A 31 -114.57 -79.89 -24.41
CA ALA A 31 -113.62 -79.18 -25.26
C ALA A 31 -113.30 -77.76 -24.73
N ILE A 32 -114.29 -77.04 -24.21
CA ILE A 32 -114.09 -75.75 -23.52
C ILE A 32 -113.22 -75.92 -22.26
N ASP A 33 -113.46 -76.95 -21.44
CA ASP A 33 -112.62 -77.21 -20.25
C ASP A 33 -111.19 -77.61 -20.62
N GLN A 34 -110.98 -78.35 -21.72
CA GLN A 34 -109.64 -78.66 -22.22
C GLN A 34 -108.93 -77.41 -22.78
N ALA A 35 -109.64 -76.51 -23.45
CA ALA A 35 -109.09 -75.22 -23.89
C ALA A 35 -108.69 -74.35 -22.69
N ALA A 36 -109.56 -74.25 -21.67
CA ALA A 36 -109.30 -73.53 -20.43
C ALA A 36 -108.07 -74.06 -19.71
N LYS A 37 -107.98 -75.38 -19.52
CA LYS A 37 -106.81 -76.03 -18.92
C LYS A 37 -105.52 -75.72 -19.66
N THR A 38 -105.54 -75.82 -20.99
CA THR A 38 -104.37 -75.49 -21.84
C THR A 38 -103.94 -74.04 -21.66
N LYS A 39 -104.90 -73.14 -21.43
CA LYS A 39 -104.64 -71.72 -21.16
C LYS A 39 -104.08 -71.48 -19.76
N ASP A 40 -104.65 -72.11 -18.75
CA ASP A 40 -104.19 -72.02 -17.36
C ASP A 40 -102.78 -72.60 -17.18
N ASP A 41 -102.46 -73.72 -17.85
CA ASP A 41 -101.12 -74.31 -17.89
C ASP A 41 -100.10 -73.32 -18.51
N ALA A 42 -100.49 -72.57 -19.55
CA ALA A 42 -99.66 -71.52 -20.16
C ALA A 42 -99.50 -70.29 -19.25
N ILE A 43 -100.54 -69.94 -18.47
CA ILE A 43 -100.47 -68.89 -17.44
C ILE A 43 -99.51 -69.32 -16.31
N ASP A 44 -99.55 -70.58 -15.88
CA ASP A 44 -98.66 -71.11 -14.84
C ASP A 44 -97.20 -71.17 -15.28
N ALA A 45 -96.93 -71.44 -16.55
CA ALA A 45 -95.59 -71.37 -17.13
C ALA A 45 -95.04 -69.94 -17.29
N SER A 46 -95.88 -68.90 -17.18
CA SER A 46 -95.47 -67.50 -17.36
C SER A 46 -94.64 -66.94 -16.19
N ASN A 47 -93.94 -65.83 -16.44
CA ASN A 47 -93.13 -65.12 -15.43
C ASN A 47 -93.96 -64.16 -14.54
N LEU A 48 -95.30 -64.19 -14.64
CA LEU A 48 -96.22 -63.45 -13.77
C LEU A 48 -96.05 -63.85 -12.28
N THR A 49 -96.40 -62.94 -11.37
CA THR A 49 -96.54 -63.27 -9.95
C THR A 49 -97.80 -64.12 -9.71
N ALA A 50 -97.87 -64.80 -8.57
CA ALA A 50 -99.04 -65.61 -8.20
C ALA A 50 -100.34 -64.80 -8.27
N GLU A 51 -100.31 -63.56 -7.77
CA GLU A 51 -101.47 -62.67 -7.76
C GLU A 51 -101.89 -62.23 -9.18
N GLU A 52 -100.92 -62.01 -10.08
CA GLU A 52 -101.17 -61.71 -11.50
C GLU A 52 -101.73 -62.95 -12.24
N LYS A 53 -101.24 -64.16 -11.93
CA LYS A 53 -101.75 -65.42 -12.49
C LYS A 53 -103.19 -65.69 -12.05
N ASP A 54 -103.48 -65.58 -10.76
CA ASP A 54 -104.82 -65.79 -10.22
C ASP A 54 -105.85 -64.81 -10.81
N ALA A 55 -105.46 -63.54 -10.99
CA ALA A 55 -106.28 -62.54 -11.67
C ALA A 55 -106.58 -62.93 -13.14
N LEU A 56 -105.59 -63.44 -13.87
CA LEU A 56 -105.74 -63.81 -15.27
C LEU A 56 -106.54 -65.11 -15.46
N LYS A 57 -106.32 -66.12 -14.61
CA LYS A 57 -107.14 -67.34 -14.57
C LYS A 57 -108.61 -67.04 -14.26
N LYS A 58 -108.89 -66.03 -13.43
CA LYS A 58 -110.26 -65.55 -13.19
C LYS A 58 -110.92 -64.98 -14.46
N THR A 59 -110.15 -64.34 -15.36
CA THR A 59 -110.64 -63.93 -16.68
C THR A 59 -110.95 -65.15 -17.56
N VAL A 60 -110.04 -66.13 -17.63
CA VAL A 60 -110.26 -67.40 -18.36
C VAL A 60 -111.53 -68.11 -17.86
N ALA A 61 -111.74 -68.20 -16.55
CA ALA A 61 -112.95 -68.78 -15.96
C ALA A 61 -114.24 -68.04 -16.36
N GLY A 62 -114.18 -66.71 -16.56
CA GLY A 62 -115.30 -65.92 -17.08
C GLY A 62 -115.64 -66.22 -18.54
N GLU A 63 -114.63 -66.39 -19.39
CA GLU A 63 -114.81 -66.80 -20.80
C GLU A 63 -115.34 -68.24 -20.89
N VAL A 64 -114.86 -69.14 -20.02
CA VAL A 64 -115.39 -70.52 -19.89
C VAL A 64 -116.87 -70.52 -19.52
N GLN A 65 -117.28 -69.73 -18.53
CA GLN A 65 -118.69 -69.64 -18.14
C GLN A 65 -119.54 -69.12 -19.31
N THR A 66 -119.09 -68.05 -19.96
CA THR A 66 -119.77 -67.44 -21.13
C THR A 66 -119.91 -68.44 -22.28
N ALA A 67 -118.87 -69.24 -22.57
CA ALA A 67 -118.92 -70.29 -23.58
C ALA A 67 -119.90 -71.41 -23.21
N LYS A 68 -119.90 -71.86 -21.96
CA LYS A 68 -120.80 -72.91 -21.45
C LYS A 68 -122.27 -72.47 -21.48
N ASP A 69 -122.55 -71.23 -21.09
CA ASP A 69 -123.90 -70.64 -21.14
C ASP A 69 -124.42 -70.55 -22.59
N ASN A 70 -123.56 -70.17 -23.54
CA ASN A 70 -123.90 -70.15 -24.98
C ASN A 70 -124.16 -71.57 -25.54
N ILE A 71 -123.38 -72.57 -25.12
CA ILE A 71 -123.63 -73.99 -25.47
C ILE A 71 -124.96 -74.47 -24.89
N ASP A 72 -125.31 -74.09 -23.66
CA ASP A 72 -126.59 -74.43 -23.05
C ASP A 72 -127.78 -73.72 -23.71
N ALA A 73 -127.62 -72.46 -24.14
CA ALA A 73 -128.64 -71.72 -24.88
C ALA A 73 -128.87 -72.24 -26.31
N ALA A 74 -127.88 -72.89 -26.93
CA ALA A 74 -127.99 -73.41 -28.30
C ALA A 74 -129.08 -74.50 -28.45
N THR A 75 -129.87 -74.45 -29.51
CA THR A 75 -131.02 -75.36 -29.74
C THR A 75 -130.81 -76.37 -30.87
N LYS A 76 -129.68 -76.30 -31.60
CA LYS A 76 -129.29 -77.21 -32.69
C LYS A 76 -127.81 -77.56 -32.56
N ASP A 77 -127.41 -78.73 -33.05
CA ASP A 77 -126.00 -79.17 -33.01
C ASP A 77 -125.04 -78.24 -33.77
N ALA A 78 -125.50 -77.62 -34.87
CA ALA A 78 -124.71 -76.61 -35.59
C ALA A 78 -124.47 -75.35 -34.72
N ASP A 79 -125.49 -74.90 -34.00
CA ASP A 79 -125.40 -73.74 -33.10
C ASP A 79 -124.50 -74.06 -31.89
N VAL A 80 -124.58 -75.30 -31.37
CA VAL A 80 -123.66 -75.82 -30.34
C VAL A 80 -122.21 -75.81 -30.84
N LYS A 81 -121.96 -76.25 -32.08
CA LYS A 81 -120.60 -76.27 -32.66
C LYS A 81 -120.06 -74.86 -32.92
N THR A 82 -120.91 -73.93 -33.31
CA THR A 82 -120.55 -72.51 -33.42
C THR A 82 -120.21 -71.93 -32.04
N ALA A 83 -121.04 -72.16 -31.02
CA ALA A 83 -120.78 -71.71 -29.65
C ALA A 83 -119.47 -72.28 -29.08
N GLN A 84 -119.19 -73.58 -29.30
CA GLN A 84 -117.92 -74.20 -28.95
C GLN A 84 -116.74 -73.47 -29.61
N THR A 85 -116.77 -73.32 -30.94
CA THR A 85 -115.67 -72.72 -31.71
C THR A 85 -115.41 -71.26 -31.26
N SER A 86 -116.47 -70.49 -31.02
CA SER A 86 -116.36 -69.11 -30.53
C SER A 86 -115.81 -69.04 -29.10
N GLY A 87 -116.23 -69.96 -28.21
CA GLY A 87 -115.71 -70.04 -26.84
C GLY A 87 -114.23 -70.45 -26.78
N GLU A 88 -113.82 -71.44 -27.59
CA GLU A 88 -112.42 -71.83 -27.75
C GLU A 88 -111.58 -70.66 -28.27
N GLN A 89 -112.10 -69.86 -29.22
CA GLN A 89 -111.42 -68.66 -29.71
C GLN A 89 -111.29 -67.58 -28.61
N ALA A 90 -112.34 -67.32 -27.84
CA ALA A 90 -112.32 -66.33 -26.76
C ALA A 90 -111.30 -66.69 -25.66
N ILE A 91 -111.32 -67.94 -25.18
CA ILE A 91 -110.36 -68.46 -24.19
C ILE A 91 -108.92 -68.36 -24.71
N ASN A 92 -108.68 -68.76 -25.97
CA ASN A 92 -107.35 -68.67 -26.56
C ASN A 92 -106.89 -67.21 -26.75
N ALA A 93 -107.81 -66.27 -26.99
CA ALA A 93 -107.53 -64.85 -27.18
C ALA A 93 -107.20 -64.08 -25.89
N VAL A 94 -107.39 -64.65 -24.70
CA VAL A 94 -106.95 -64.03 -23.43
C VAL A 94 -105.42 -63.86 -23.45
N GLU A 95 -104.90 -62.64 -23.58
CA GLU A 95 -103.44 -62.44 -23.66
C GLU A 95 -102.75 -62.69 -22.31
N ILE A 96 -101.51 -63.19 -22.34
CA ILE A 96 -100.65 -63.32 -21.17
C ILE A 96 -99.67 -62.14 -21.17
N PRO A 97 -99.88 -61.09 -20.35
CA PRO A 97 -99.04 -59.91 -20.35
C PRO A 97 -97.69 -60.16 -19.67
N ALA A 98 -96.78 -59.20 -19.78
CA ALA A 98 -95.62 -59.12 -18.90
C ALA A 98 -96.06 -58.74 -17.47
N SER A 99 -95.32 -59.21 -16.46
CA SER A 99 -95.57 -58.84 -15.06
C SER A 99 -95.37 -57.34 -14.85
N VAL A 100 -96.43 -56.65 -14.43
CA VAL A 100 -96.39 -55.21 -14.12
C VAL A 100 -95.54 -55.01 -12.87
N SER A 101 -95.73 -55.85 -11.85
CA SER A 101 -95.00 -55.76 -10.59
C SER A 101 -93.48 -55.92 -10.78
N LYS A 102 -93.03 -56.89 -11.60
CA LYS A 102 -91.60 -57.07 -11.89
C LYS A 102 -91.05 -55.94 -12.76
N THR A 103 -91.82 -55.45 -13.73
CA THR A 103 -91.43 -54.33 -14.60
C THR A 103 -91.17 -53.05 -13.78
N ASP A 104 -92.10 -52.69 -12.88
CA ASP A 104 -91.95 -51.53 -12.00
C ASP A 104 -90.75 -51.68 -11.04
N ALA A 105 -90.51 -52.89 -10.54
CA ALA A 105 -89.37 -53.17 -9.69
C ALA A 105 -88.02 -53.03 -10.43
N ILE A 106 -87.91 -53.55 -11.65
CA ILE A 106 -86.73 -53.40 -12.50
C ILE A 106 -86.49 -51.92 -12.87
N ASN A 107 -87.55 -51.17 -13.18
CA ASN A 107 -87.47 -49.74 -13.45
C ASN A 107 -86.95 -48.94 -12.24
N ALA A 108 -87.34 -49.30 -11.02
CA ALA A 108 -86.83 -48.68 -9.80
C ALA A 108 -85.33 -48.96 -9.58
N ILE A 109 -84.86 -50.18 -9.87
CA ILE A 109 -83.43 -50.54 -9.83
C ILE A 109 -82.63 -49.75 -10.87
N ASN A 110 -83.10 -49.71 -12.12
CA ASN A 110 -82.46 -48.94 -13.19
C ASN A 110 -82.39 -47.45 -12.89
N THR A 111 -83.42 -46.89 -12.26
CA THR A 111 -83.45 -45.49 -11.78
C THR A 111 -82.40 -45.26 -10.68
N ALA A 112 -82.31 -46.14 -9.68
CA ALA A 112 -81.31 -46.04 -8.61
C ALA A 112 -79.87 -46.16 -9.15
N LEU A 113 -79.63 -47.09 -10.07
CA LEU A 113 -78.35 -47.26 -10.76
C LEU A 113 -77.96 -46.01 -11.55
N SER A 114 -78.91 -45.43 -12.29
CA SER A 114 -78.67 -44.24 -13.12
C SER A 114 -78.30 -43.03 -12.26
N ALA A 115 -79.03 -42.80 -11.15
CA ALA A 115 -78.68 -41.78 -10.17
C ALA A 115 -77.27 -42.02 -9.56
N LYS A 116 -76.90 -43.28 -9.30
CA LYS A 116 -75.58 -43.64 -8.76
C LYS A 116 -74.45 -43.40 -9.78
N LYS A 117 -74.66 -43.75 -11.06
CA LYS A 117 -73.72 -43.46 -12.16
C LYS A 117 -73.47 -41.95 -12.30
N THR A 118 -74.52 -41.13 -12.25
CA THR A 118 -74.40 -39.65 -12.24
C THR A 118 -73.56 -39.15 -11.05
N ALA A 119 -73.80 -39.67 -9.84
CA ALA A 119 -73.04 -39.30 -8.65
C ALA A 119 -71.54 -39.68 -8.76
N ILE A 120 -71.22 -40.85 -9.35
CA ILE A 120 -69.83 -41.28 -9.59
C ILE A 120 -69.15 -40.39 -10.64
N ASN A 121 -69.84 -40.08 -11.75
CA ASN A 121 -69.29 -39.27 -12.84
C ASN A 121 -68.94 -37.84 -12.38
N GLY A 122 -69.70 -37.27 -11.44
CA GLY A 122 -69.44 -35.96 -10.84
C GLY A 122 -68.26 -35.90 -9.85
N THR A 123 -67.56 -37.01 -9.58
CA THR A 123 -66.36 -37.01 -8.73
C THR A 123 -65.10 -36.55 -9.47
N ASN A 124 -64.06 -36.16 -8.72
CA ASN A 124 -62.70 -35.91 -9.24
C ASN A 124 -61.82 -37.18 -9.22
N LEU A 125 -62.44 -38.36 -9.34
CA LEU A 125 -61.75 -39.62 -9.63
C LEU A 125 -61.29 -39.65 -11.10
N THR A 126 -60.28 -40.46 -11.42
CA THR A 126 -59.89 -40.70 -12.82
C THR A 126 -60.94 -41.55 -13.55
N ASP A 127 -60.92 -41.53 -14.89
CA ASP A 127 -61.85 -42.32 -15.71
C ASP A 127 -61.74 -43.82 -15.41
N GLU A 128 -60.53 -44.32 -15.13
CA GLU A 128 -60.27 -45.69 -14.70
C GLU A 128 -60.89 -45.99 -13.33
N GLU A 129 -60.68 -45.13 -12.32
CA GLU A 129 -61.28 -45.23 -11.00
C GLU A 129 -62.82 -45.17 -11.07
N LYS A 130 -63.40 -44.25 -11.87
CA LYS A 130 -64.84 -44.13 -12.11
C LYS A 130 -65.41 -45.40 -12.72
N THR A 131 -64.77 -45.94 -13.75
CA THR A 131 -65.21 -47.18 -14.43
C THR A 131 -65.24 -48.36 -13.46
N ALA A 132 -64.21 -48.52 -12.61
CA ALA A 132 -64.18 -49.56 -11.60
C ALA A 132 -65.31 -49.44 -10.55
N VAL A 133 -65.70 -48.22 -10.17
CA VAL A 133 -66.83 -47.97 -9.26
C VAL A 133 -68.18 -48.17 -9.97
N ILE A 134 -68.32 -47.74 -11.23
CA ILE A 134 -69.53 -47.95 -12.04
C ILE A 134 -69.81 -49.45 -12.24
N ASN A 135 -68.79 -50.26 -12.51
CA ASN A 135 -68.94 -51.71 -12.67
C ASN A 135 -69.43 -52.39 -11.37
N LYS A 136 -69.00 -51.92 -10.20
CA LYS A 136 -69.53 -52.40 -8.90
C LYS A 136 -71.01 -52.02 -8.72
N ALA A 137 -71.39 -50.80 -9.10
CA ALA A 137 -72.79 -50.36 -9.05
C ALA A 137 -73.68 -51.14 -10.02
N GLN A 138 -73.18 -51.42 -11.23
CA GLN A 138 -73.87 -52.24 -12.24
C GLN A 138 -74.12 -53.66 -11.71
N LYS A 139 -73.10 -54.32 -11.13
CA LYS A 139 -73.27 -55.67 -10.58
C LYS A 139 -74.35 -55.72 -9.49
N LEU A 140 -74.42 -54.73 -8.60
CA LEU A 140 -75.48 -54.65 -7.58
C LEU A 140 -76.89 -54.53 -8.18
N ALA A 141 -77.01 -53.87 -9.34
CA ALA A 141 -78.28 -53.79 -10.07
C ALA A 141 -78.62 -55.11 -10.78
N ASP A 142 -77.64 -55.75 -11.42
CA ASP A 142 -77.82 -57.03 -12.12
C ASP A 142 -78.22 -58.14 -11.13
N ASP A 143 -77.55 -58.20 -9.97
CA ASP A 143 -77.87 -59.12 -8.86
C ASP A 143 -79.33 -58.89 -8.39
N ALA A 144 -79.74 -57.63 -8.19
CA ALA A 144 -81.10 -57.29 -7.75
C ALA A 144 -82.18 -57.58 -8.80
N ILE A 145 -81.88 -57.40 -10.09
CA ILE A 145 -82.80 -57.75 -11.20
C ILE A 145 -82.96 -59.28 -11.29
N ALA A 146 -81.91 -60.05 -11.01
CA ALA A 146 -82.02 -61.52 -10.92
C ALA A 146 -82.95 -61.94 -9.77
N ASP A 147 -82.83 -61.34 -8.59
CA ASP A 147 -83.72 -61.60 -7.45
C ASP A 147 -85.19 -61.22 -7.75
N ILE A 148 -85.45 -60.08 -8.41
CA ILE A 148 -86.80 -59.67 -8.84
C ILE A 148 -87.39 -60.68 -9.83
N ASN A 149 -86.62 -61.16 -10.79
CA ASN A 149 -87.10 -62.15 -11.77
C ASN A 149 -87.43 -63.49 -11.10
N LYS A 150 -86.64 -63.90 -10.10
CA LYS A 150 -86.84 -65.13 -9.32
C LYS A 150 -88.03 -65.07 -8.37
N ALA A 151 -88.47 -63.89 -7.94
CA ALA A 151 -89.60 -63.71 -7.04
C ALA A 151 -90.92 -64.19 -7.66
N THR A 152 -91.74 -64.90 -6.88
CA THR A 152 -93.01 -65.51 -7.33
C THR A 152 -94.26 -64.78 -6.85
N THR A 153 -94.15 -63.83 -5.92
CA THR A 153 -95.26 -63.04 -5.37
C THR A 153 -94.95 -61.55 -5.40
N ASN A 154 -95.98 -60.70 -5.38
CA ASN A 154 -95.83 -59.25 -5.36
C ASN A 154 -95.04 -58.75 -4.14
N ASP A 155 -95.19 -59.38 -2.97
CA ASP A 155 -94.43 -59.03 -1.76
C ASP A 155 -92.95 -59.39 -1.88
N ALA A 156 -92.62 -60.54 -2.48
CA ALA A 156 -91.24 -60.94 -2.75
C ALA A 156 -90.59 -59.99 -3.78
N VAL A 157 -91.31 -59.60 -4.82
CA VAL A 157 -90.86 -58.59 -5.81
C VAL A 157 -90.60 -57.23 -5.14
N ASN A 158 -91.51 -56.76 -4.28
CA ASN A 158 -91.32 -55.51 -3.54
C ASN A 158 -90.17 -55.55 -2.54
N THR A 159 -89.94 -56.71 -1.90
CA THR A 159 -88.80 -56.93 -1.00
C THR A 159 -87.48 -56.90 -1.76
N ALA A 160 -87.38 -57.61 -2.89
CA ALA A 160 -86.20 -57.59 -3.76
C ALA A 160 -85.91 -56.18 -4.30
N LYS A 161 -86.95 -55.46 -4.75
CA LYS A 161 -86.86 -54.03 -5.14
C LYS A 161 -86.29 -53.17 -4.02
N GLY A 162 -86.83 -53.29 -2.80
CA GLY A 162 -86.40 -52.50 -1.63
C GLY A 162 -84.94 -52.76 -1.27
N ASN A 163 -84.54 -54.04 -1.24
CA ASN A 163 -83.17 -54.45 -0.92
C ASN A 163 -82.17 -53.97 -1.98
N GLY A 164 -82.46 -54.18 -3.27
CA GLY A 164 -81.59 -53.77 -4.38
C GLY A 164 -81.42 -52.25 -4.47
N VAL A 165 -82.51 -51.48 -4.34
CA VAL A 165 -82.44 -50.01 -4.32
C VAL A 165 -81.60 -49.51 -3.14
N GLN A 166 -81.71 -50.13 -1.96
CA GLN A 166 -80.88 -49.77 -0.81
C GLN A 166 -79.41 -50.16 -1.00
N ALA A 167 -79.10 -51.34 -1.56
CA ALA A 167 -77.73 -51.76 -1.82
C ALA A 167 -76.99 -50.77 -2.75
N ILE A 168 -77.63 -50.37 -3.85
CA ILE A 168 -77.07 -49.38 -4.80
C ILE A 168 -76.90 -48.00 -4.13
N LYS A 169 -77.88 -47.56 -3.33
CA LYS A 169 -77.79 -46.28 -2.61
C LYS A 169 -76.65 -46.27 -1.59
N ASN A 170 -76.56 -47.32 -0.77
CA ASN A 170 -75.61 -47.44 0.33
C ASN A 170 -74.17 -47.75 -0.11
N MET A 171 -73.97 -48.17 -1.37
CA MET A 171 -72.64 -48.35 -1.94
C MET A 171 -71.78 -47.08 -1.78
N THR A 172 -70.60 -47.21 -1.18
CA THR A 172 -69.68 -46.08 -0.98
C THR A 172 -69.00 -45.65 -2.28
N ILE A 173 -68.85 -44.34 -2.49
CA ILE A 173 -68.06 -43.75 -3.58
C ILE A 173 -66.77 -43.19 -2.97
N PRO A 174 -65.57 -43.52 -3.50
CA PRO A 174 -64.32 -42.91 -3.04
C PRO A 174 -64.34 -41.39 -3.19
N THR A 175 -63.94 -40.66 -2.15
CA THR A 175 -63.96 -39.19 -2.12
C THR A 175 -62.67 -38.55 -2.63
N VAL A 176 -61.61 -39.35 -2.81
CA VAL A 176 -60.30 -38.93 -3.31
C VAL A 176 -59.78 -39.95 -4.31
N SER A 177 -59.09 -39.48 -5.34
CA SER A 177 -58.29 -40.29 -6.24
C SER A 177 -56.93 -40.57 -5.58
N ASP A 178 -56.56 -41.84 -5.43
CA ASP A 178 -55.25 -42.18 -4.87
C ASP A 178 -54.13 -41.87 -5.87
N VAL A 179 -54.41 -41.97 -7.18
CA VAL A 179 -53.47 -41.63 -8.25
C VAL A 179 -53.14 -40.13 -8.21
N LYS A 180 -54.15 -39.25 -8.18
CA LYS A 180 -53.94 -37.79 -8.03
C LYS A 180 -53.25 -37.44 -6.70
N LYS A 181 -53.64 -38.09 -5.59
CA LYS A 181 -53.04 -37.87 -4.27
C LYS A 181 -51.55 -38.22 -4.25
N ASN A 182 -51.17 -39.36 -4.84
CA ASN A 182 -49.78 -39.78 -4.91
C ASN A 182 -48.94 -38.87 -5.83
N ALA A 183 -49.49 -38.44 -6.96
CA ALA A 183 -48.84 -37.45 -7.84
C ALA A 183 -48.58 -36.11 -7.13
N LYS A 184 -49.56 -35.57 -6.38
CA LYS A 184 -49.38 -34.33 -5.60
C LYS A 184 -48.34 -34.48 -4.48
N ASN A 185 -48.22 -35.67 -3.88
CA ASN A 185 -47.19 -35.96 -2.89
C ASN A 185 -45.78 -36.00 -3.50
N ALA A 186 -45.63 -36.50 -4.72
CA ALA A 186 -44.36 -36.49 -5.44
C ALA A 186 -43.91 -35.06 -5.79
N ILE A 187 -44.83 -34.22 -6.28
CA ILE A 187 -44.61 -32.77 -6.47
C ILE A 187 -44.16 -32.08 -5.18
N ALA A 188 -44.76 -32.41 -4.04
CA ALA A 188 -44.37 -31.86 -2.74
C ALA A 188 -42.94 -32.29 -2.32
N GLN A 189 -42.53 -33.53 -2.63
CA GLN A 189 -41.17 -34.00 -2.38
C GLN A 189 -40.14 -33.31 -3.27
N ALA A 190 -40.41 -33.18 -4.57
CA ALA A 190 -39.55 -32.44 -5.50
C ALA A 190 -39.36 -30.98 -5.07
N ALA A 191 -40.45 -30.31 -4.67
CA ALA A 191 -40.42 -28.95 -4.13
C ALA A 191 -39.60 -28.84 -2.84
N LYS A 192 -39.73 -29.82 -1.93
CA LYS A 192 -38.92 -29.86 -0.71
C LYS A 192 -37.44 -29.98 -1.04
N ALA A 193 -37.05 -30.95 -1.87
CA ALA A 193 -35.66 -31.14 -2.28
C ALA A 193 -35.08 -29.87 -2.95
N LYS A 194 -35.88 -29.17 -3.76
CA LYS A 194 -35.46 -27.91 -4.39
C LYS A 194 -35.30 -26.77 -3.38
N ASN A 195 -36.22 -26.64 -2.42
CA ASN A 195 -36.11 -25.66 -1.35
C ASN A 195 -34.93 -25.94 -0.41
N ASP A 196 -34.67 -27.22 -0.08
CA ASP A 196 -33.50 -27.63 0.71
C ASP A 196 -32.19 -27.21 0.01
N ALA A 197 -32.12 -27.36 -1.33
CA ALA A 197 -30.97 -26.91 -2.13
C ALA A 197 -30.83 -25.38 -2.19
N ILE A 198 -31.95 -24.64 -2.26
CA ILE A 198 -31.95 -23.17 -2.14
C ILE A 198 -31.44 -22.75 -0.75
N ASP A 199 -31.88 -23.42 0.31
CA ASP A 199 -31.47 -23.12 1.69
C ASP A 199 -29.99 -23.41 1.95
N ALA A 200 -29.43 -24.46 1.33
CA ALA A 200 -28.00 -24.77 1.38
C ALA A 200 -27.09 -23.80 0.60
N SER A 201 -27.64 -22.95 -0.29
CA SER A 201 -26.85 -22.02 -1.10
C SER A 201 -26.26 -20.85 -0.28
N ASN A 202 -25.23 -20.19 -0.82
CA ASN A 202 -24.59 -19.01 -0.20
C ASN A 202 -25.30 -17.67 -0.52
N LEU A 203 -26.51 -17.74 -1.08
CA LEU A 203 -27.38 -16.60 -1.39
C LEU A 203 -27.83 -15.86 -0.12
N THR A 204 -28.23 -14.60 -0.27
CA THR A 204 -28.90 -13.86 0.81
C THR A 204 -30.33 -14.36 1.02
N ALA A 205 -30.93 -14.06 2.18
CA ALA A 205 -32.29 -14.46 2.51
C ALA A 205 -33.30 -13.97 1.45
N GLU A 206 -33.14 -12.73 0.98
CA GLU A 206 -33.99 -12.09 -0.01
C GLU A 206 -33.88 -12.76 -1.39
N GLU A 207 -32.67 -13.17 -1.78
CA GLU A 207 -32.41 -13.97 -3.00
C GLU A 207 -33.06 -15.36 -2.88
N LYS A 208 -32.96 -16.01 -1.70
CA LYS A 208 -33.57 -17.33 -1.44
C LYS A 208 -35.09 -17.29 -1.45
N ASP A 209 -35.70 -16.30 -0.81
CA ASP A 209 -37.16 -16.19 -0.71
C ASP A 209 -37.80 -15.94 -2.08
N THR A 210 -37.12 -15.20 -2.96
CA THR A 210 -37.52 -15.01 -4.37
C THR A 210 -37.51 -16.34 -5.14
N LEU A 211 -36.51 -17.19 -4.93
CA LEU A 211 -36.46 -18.53 -5.54
C LEU A 211 -37.53 -19.47 -4.95
N LYS A 212 -37.77 -19.43 -3.63
CA LYS A 212 -38.82 -20.23 -2.97
C LYS A 212 -40.24 -19.86 -3.45
N GLN A 213 -40.51 -18.57 -3.69
CA GLN A 213 -41.77 -18.14 -4.32
C GLN A 213 -41.92 -18.70 -5.74
N THR A 214 -40.83 -18.77 -6.50
CA THR A 214 -40.82 -19.41 -7.83
C THR A 214 -41.15 -20.90 -7.74
N VAL A 215 -40.55 -21.64 -6.79
CA VAL A 215 -40.88 -23.05 -6.52
C VAL A 215 -42.35 -23.21 -6.13
N ALA A 216 -42.89 -22.35 -5.26
CA ALA A 216 -44.30 -22.39 -4.87
C ALA A 216 -45.25 -22.13 -6.06
N GLY A 217 -44.88 -21.25 -6.98
CA GLY A 217 -45.60 -21.00 -8.23
C GLY A 217 -45.72 -22.25 -9.11
N GLU A 218 -44.59 -22.93 -9.38
CA GLU A 218 -44.59 -24.16 -10.19
C GLU A 218 -45.31 -25.33 -9.50
N VAL A 219 -45.21 -25.45 -8.17
CA VAL A 219 -45.99 -26.43 -7.39
C VAL A 219 -47.49 -26.23 -7.56
N ASN A 220 -47.98 -24.99 -7.56
CA ASN A 220 -49.39 -24.70 -7.71
C ASN A 220 -49.89 -25.00 -9.14
N LYS A 221 -49.09 -24.66 -10.17
CA LYS A 221 -49.37 -25.05 -11.57
C LYS A 221 -49.45 -26.58 -11.73
N ALA A 222 -48.46 -27.31 -11.20
CA ALA A 222 -48.43 -28.77 -11.28
C ALA A 222 -49.63 -29.43 -10.57
N LYS A 223 -50.00 -28.94 -9.38
CA LYS A 223 -51.19 -29.43 -8.66
C LYS A 223 -52.48 -29.18 -9.43
N ALA A 224 -52.64 -28.00 -10.03
CA ALA A 224 -53.81 -27.68 -10.85
C ALA A 224 -53.89 -28.59 -12.11
N ALA A 225 -52.75 -28.87 -12.75
CA ALA A 225 -52.70 -29.81 -13.88
C ALA A 225 -53.07 -31.25 -13.47
N ILE A 226 -52.57 -31.72 -12.33
CA ILE A 226 -52.95 -33.04 -11.75
C ILE A 226 -54.45 -33.09 -11.41
N ASP A 227 -55.03 -32.00 -10.89
CA ASP A 227 -56.47 -31.92 -10.63
C ASP A 227 -57.30 -31.95 -11.91
N ALA A 228 -56.87 -31.28 -12.97
CA ALA A 228 -57.56 -31.25 -14.26
C ALA A 228 -57.43 -32.54 -15.09
N ALA A 229 -56.39 -33.34 -14.87
CA ALA A 229 -56.11 -34.55 -15.65
C ALA A 229 -57.18 -35.65 -15.47
N PRO A 230 -57.91 -36.09 -16.52
CA PRO A 230 -59.02 -37.02 -16.37
C PRO A 230 -58.60 -38.48 -16.18
N LYS A 231 -57.43 -38.89 -16.68
CA LYS A 231 -56.95 -40.29 -16.66
C LYS A 231 -55.69 -40.48 -15.85
N ASP A 232 -55.43 -41.71 -15.43
CA ASP A 232 -54.20 -42.08 -14.71
C ASP A 232 -52.92 -41.70 -15.49
N ALA A 233 -52.93 -41.89 -16.81
CA ALA A 233 -51.81 -41.53 -17.70
C ALA A 233 -51.61 -40.00 -17.81
N ASP A 234 -52.71 -39.23 -17.83
CA ASP A 234 -52.67 -37.77 -17.86
C ASP A 234 -52.16 -37.22 -16.52
N VAL A 235 -52.58 -37.81 -15.40
CA VAL A 235 -52.08 -37.49 -14.05
C VAL A 235 -50.58 -37.76 -13.97
N LYS A 236 -50.10 -38.89 -14.51
CA LYS A 236 -48.66 -39.19 -14.54
C LYS A 236 -47.88 -38.23 -15.43
N THR A 237 -48.45 -37.81 -16.56
CA THR A 237 -47.84 -36.81 -17.46
C THR A 237 -47.74 -35.45 -16.76
N ALA A 238 -48.80 -35.00 -16.09
CA ALA A 238 -48.83 -33.76 -15.31
C ALA A 238 -47.85 -33.80 -14.10
N GLN A 239 -47.70 -34.96 -13.45
CA GLN A 239 -46.69 -35.18 -12.41
C GLN A 239 -45.28 -34.96 -12.97
N THR A 240 -44.90 -35.68 -14.04
CA THR A 240 -43.55 -35.62 -14.61
C THR A 240 -43.21 -34.20 -15.08
N ALA A 241 -44.11 -33.52 -15.80
CA ALA A 241 -43.90 -32.14 -16.23
C ALA A 241 -43.73 -31.16 -15.06
N GLY A 242 -44.46 -31.37 -13.96
CA GLY A 242 -44.33 -30.58 -12.74
C GLY A 242 -43.00 -30.81 -12.00
N GLU A 243 -42.54 -32.05 -11.92
CA GLU A 243 -41.23 -32.41 -11.35
C GLU A 243 -40.09 -31.79 -12.17
N GLU A 244 -40.15 -31.88 -13.50
CA GLU A 244 -39.19 -31.25 -14.42
C GLU A 244 -39.15 -29.73 -14.28
N ALA A 245 -40.32 -29.06 -14.22
CA ALA A 245 -40.40 -27.61 -14.06
C ALA A 245 -39.75 -27.13 -12.75
N ILE A 246 -40.02 -27.81 -11.64
CA ILE A 246 -39.41 -27.51 -10.32
C ILE A 246 -37.90 -27.75 -10.36
N ASN A 247 -37.46 -28.86 -10.95
CA ASN A 247 -36.04 -29.20 -11.06
C ASN A 247 -35.26 -28.18 -11.91
N LYS A 248 -35.88 -27.63 -12.96
CA LYS A 248 -35.29 -26.64 -13.88
C LYS A 248 -35.10 -25.24 -13.28
N ILE A 249 -35.72 -24.92 -12.14
CA ILE A 249 -35.51 -23.63 -11.45
C ILE A 249 -34.01 -23.47 -11.13
N ASN A 250 -33.37 -22.42 -11.65
CA ASN A 250 -31.95 -22.20 -11.44
C ASN A 250 -31.68 -21.76 -9.99
N VAL A 251 -30.65 -22.34 -9.36
CA VAL A 251 -30.13 -21.88 -8.05
C VAL A 251 -28.72 -21.34 -8.32
N PRO A 252 -28.51 -20.01 -8.36
CA PRO A 252 -27.21 -19.44 -8.66
C PRO A 252 -26.12 -19.89 -7.68
N ALA A 253 -24.93 -20.16 -8.20
CA ALA A 253 -23.78 -20.59 -7.40
C ALA A 253 -23.22 -19.49 -6.49
N THR A 254 -23.41 -18.22 -6.86
CA THR A 254 -22.99 -17.05 -6.08
C THR A 254 -24.12 -16.04 -5.93
N SER A 255 -24.01 -15.18 -4.91
CA SER A 255 -24.92 -14.07 -4.65
C SER A 255 -24.42 -12.84 -5.41
N ALA A 256 -25.27 -12.29 -6.29
CA ALA A 256 -24.94 -11.07 -7.04
C ALA A 256 -24.69 -9.89 -6.08
N THR A 257 -25.45 -9.83 -4.98
CA THR A 257 -25.28 -8.79 -3.93
C THR A 257 -23.92 -8.95 -3.22
N LYS A 258 -23.50 -10.17 -2.86
CA LYS A 258 -22.17 -10.39 -2.25
C LYS A 258 -21.03 -10.09 -3.22
N ASP A 259 -21.17 -10.45 -4.50
CA ASP A 259 -20.11 -10.27 -5.49
C ASP A 259 -19.92 -8.80 -5.85
N ALA A 260 -21.01 -8.03 -5.97
CA ALA A 260 -20.94 -6.57 -6.09
C ALA A 260 -20.25 -5.90 -4.88
N ALA A 261 -20.53 -6.38 -3.66
CA ALA A 261 -19.90 -5.90 -2.44
C ALA A 261 -18.39 -6.19 -2.38
N LYS A 262 -17.96 -7.41 -2.74
CA LYS A 262 -16.53 -7.77 -2.83
C LYS A 262 -15.79 -6.92 -3.86
N ASN A 263 -16.41 -6.66 -5.01
CA ASN A 263 -15.84 -5.81 -6.05
C ASN A 263 -15.62 -4.37 -5.56
N ALA A 264 -16.53 -3.83 -4.73
CA ALA A 264 -16.34 -2.52 -4.10
C ALA A 264 -15.17 -2.50 -3.10
N ILE A 265 -14.99 -3.57 -2.30
CA ILE A 265 -13.82 -3.71 -1.41
C ILE A 265 -12.52 -3.78 -2.21
N ALA A 266 -12.46 -4.59 -3.28
CA ALA A 266 -11.28 -4.70 -4.13
C ALA A 266 -10.92 -3.36 -4.81
N GLN A 267 -11.92 -2.58 -5.23
CA GLN A 267 -11.70 -1.23 -5.78
C GLN A 267 -11.17 -0.25 -4.72
N ALA A 268 -11.73 -0.27 -3.50
CA ALA A 268 -11.24 0.57 -2.40
C ALA A 268 -9.78 0.23 -2.03
N ALA A 269 -9.45 -1.06 -1.90
CA ALA A 269 -8.09 -1.52 -1.61
C ALA A 269 -7.10 -1.10 -2.72
N LYS A 270 -7.48 -1.28 -3.99
CA LYS A 270 -6.66 -0.86 -5.14
C LYS A 270 -6.43 0.66 -5.15
N ALA A 271 -7.49 1.46 -4.93
CA ALA A 271 -7.38 2.91 -4.87
C ALA A 271 -6.50 3.37 -3.70
N LYS A 272 -6.60 2.69 -2.55
CA LYS A 272 -5.81 3.05 -1.37
C LYS A 272 -4.34 2.68 -1.52
N ASN A 273 -4.01 1.52 -2.08
CA ASN A 273 -2.63 1.14 -2.39
C ASN A 273 -2.01 2.15 -3.36
N ALA A 274 -2.71 2.55 -4.43
CA ALA A 274 -2.23 3.59 -5.35
C ALA A 274 -1.98 4.95 -4.65
N ALA A 275 -2.80 5.32 -3.65
CA ALA A 275 -2.56 6.51 -2.85
C ALA A 275 -1.33 6.37 -1.93
N ILE A 276 -1.11 5.21 -1.31
CA ILE A 276 0.08 4.89 -0.50
C ILE A 276 1.34 4.94 -1.39
N ASP A 277 1.30 4.34 -2.58
CA ASP A 277 2.40 4.33 -3.54
C ASP A 277 2.78 5.75 -3.99
N ALA A 278 1.79 6.61 -4.24
CA ALA A 278 1.98 8.02 -4.60
C ALA A 278 2.38 8.94 -3.44
N SER A 279 2.34 8.47 -2.19
CA SER A 279 2.64 9.29 -1.00
C SER A 279 4.13 9.44 -0.74
N ASN A 280 4.52 10.47 0.03
CA ASN A 280 5.92 10.70 0.43
C ASN A 280 6.40 9.83 1.62
N LEU A 281 5.73 8.70 1.84
CA LEU A 281 6.08 7.66 2.82
C LEU A 281 7.43 7.01 2.49
N THR A 282 8.12 6.47 3.50
CA THR A 282 9.30 5.62 3.28
C THR A 282 8.89 4.23 2.75
N ALA A 283 9.84 3.50 2.15
CA ALA A 283 9.60 2.15 1.63
C ALA A 283 9.05 1.18 2.71
N GLU A 284 9.55 1.29 3.94
CA GLU A 284 9.10 0.49 5.09
C GLU A 284 7.66 0.84 5.52
N GLU A 285 7.34 2.14 5.58
CA GLU A 285 5.98 2.61 5.86
C GLU A 285 5.00 2.17 4.77
N LYS A 286 5.34 2.31 3.49
CA LYS A 286 4.52 1.86 2.35
C LYS A 286 4.23 0.37 2.42
N SER A 287 5.26 -0.45 2.59
CA SER A 287 5.14 -1.92 2.71
C SER A 287 4.17 -2.32 3.84
N THR A 288 4.32 -1.68 5.00
CA THR A 288 3.47 -1.91 6.17
C THR A 288 2.00 -1.54 5.89
N LEU A 289 1.76 -0.37 5.29
CA LEU A 289 0.42 0.15 5.04
C LEU A 289 -0.30 -0.59 3.89
N VAL A 290 0.42 -1.05 2.86
CA VAL A 290 -0.12 -1.95 1.82
C VAL A 290 -0.51 -3.30 2.43
N GLY A 291 0.31 -3.87 3.32
CA GLY A 291 -0.03 -5.08 4.08
C GLY A 291 -1.29 -4.90 4.94
N GLN A 292 -1.43 -3.75 5.60
CA GLN A 292 -2.62 -3.39 6.37
C GLN A 292 -3.87 -3.26 5.49
N ALA A 293 -3.75 -2.62 4.32
CA ALA A 293 -4.85 -2.47 3.36
C ALA A 293 -5.34 -3.82 2.83
N GLN A 294 -4.42 -4.73 2.48
CA GLN A 294 -4.76 -6.09 2.07
C GLN A 294 -5.50 -6.84 3.18
N LYS A 295 -4.98 -6.80 4.42
CA LYS A 295 -5.63 -7.49 5.56
C LYS A 295 -7.05 -6.97 5.80
N LEU A 296 -7.26 -5.65 5.78
CA LEU A 296 -8.60 -5.05 5.95
C LEU A 296 -9.56 -5.42 4.81
N ALA A 297 -9.06 -5.56 3.58
CA ALA A 297 -9.85 -6.06 2.45
C ALA A 297 -10.26 -7.53 2.64
N ASP A 298 -9.34 -8.40 3.08
CA ASP A 298 -9.61 -9.81 3.34
C ASP A 298 -10.61 -9.99 4.51
N ASP A 299 -10.42 -9.26 5.61
CA ASP A 299 -11.35 -9.24 6.75
C ASP A 299 -12.77 -8.78 6.30
N ALA A 300 -12.87 -7.75 5.46
CA ALA A 300 -14.14 -7.26 4.92
C ALA A 300 -14.81 -8.27 3.97
N ILE A 301 -14.05 -8.95 3.11
CA ILE A 301 -14.55 -10.02 2.23
C ILE A 301 -15.05 -11.22 3.06
N ALA A 302 -14.35 -11.59 4.14
CA ALA A 302 -14.79 -12.62 5.06
C ALA A 302 -16.12 -12.25 5.75
N ASN A 303 -16.30 -10.99 6.13
CA ASN A 303 -17.57 -10.49 6.69
C ASN A 303 -18.71 -10.50 5.65
N ILE A 304 -18.45 -10.10 4.40
CA ILE A 304 -19.43 -10.19 3.29
C ILE A 304 -19.84 -11.64 3.01
N ASN A 305 -18.91 -12.59 3.06
CA ASN A 305 -19.23 -14.01 2.87
C ASN A 305 -20.16 -14.56 3.97
N GLN A 306 -19.92 -14.17 5.23
CA GLN A 306 -20.72 -14.58 6.40
C GLN A 306 -22.10 -13.90 6.48
N ALA A 307 -22.27 -12.73 5.86
CA ALA A 307 -23.53 -12.01 5.86
C ALA A 307 -24.67 -12.82 5.22
N LYS A 308 -25.85 -12.80 5.86
CA LYS A 308 -27.02 -13.60 5.46
C LYS A 308 -28.12 -12.80 4.76
N THR A 309 -28.11 -11.47 4.89
CA THR A 309 -29.12 -10.56 4.30
C THR A 309 -28.43 -9.50 3.45
N ASN A 310 -29.18 -8.85 2.56
CA ASN A 310 -28.68 -7.76 1.74
C ASN A 310 -28.16 -6.59 2.60
N ASP A 311 -28.86 -6.26 3.69
CA ASP A 311 -28.45 -5.21 4.64
C ASP A 311 -27.15 -5.55 5.39
N ALA A 312 -26.95 -6.81 5.78
CA ALA A 312 -25.70 -7.25 6.39
C ALA A 312 -24.54 -7.19 5.40
N VAL A 313 -24.76 -7.57 4.13
CA VAL A 313 -23.77 -7.42 3.05
C VAL A 313 -23.41 -5.95 2.82
N LYS A 314 -24.42 -5.07 2.76
CA LYS A 314 -24.22 -3.62 2.63
C LYS A 314 -23.43 -3.05 3.81
N THR A 315 -23.76 -3.45 5.03
CA THR A 315 -23.07 -2.99 6.25
C THR A 315 -21.61 -3.44 6.28
N ALA A 316 -21.33 -4.70 5.92
CA ALA A 316 -19.97 -5.22 5.81
C ALA A 316 -19.15 -4.52 4.72
N LYS A 317 -19.76 -4.27 3.54
CA LYS A 317 -19.18 -3.45 2.46
C LYS A 317 -18.81 -2.05 2.96
N ASP A 318 -19.79 -1.31 3.48
CA ASP A 318 -19.62 0.10 3.81
C ASP A 318 -18.60 0.28 4.95
N THR A 319 -18.61 -0.62 5.94
CA THR A 319 -17.58 -0.68 7.00
C THR A 319 -16.20 -0.97 6.42
N GLY A 320 -16.07 -1.99 5.57
CA GLY A 320 -14.80 -2.37 4.96
C GLY A 320 -14.19 -1.25 4.12
N VAL A 321 -14.98 -0.64 3.22
CA VAL A 321 -14.56 0.52 2.42
C VAL A 321 -14.13 1.69 3.33
N GLY A 322 -14.89 1.98 4.39
CA GLY A 322 -14.54 3.03 5.35
C GLY A 322 -13.20 2.78 6.05
N THR A 323 -12.97 1.56 6.55
CA THR A 323 -11.70 1.22 7.23
C THR A 323 -10.49 1.27 6.31
N ILE A 324 -10.62 0.81 5.06
CA ILE A 324 -9.55 0.88 4.06
C ILE A 324 -9.23 2.33 3.70
N ASN A 325 -10.25 3.16 3.46
CA ASN A 325 -10.05 4.56 3.09
C ASN A 325 -9.33 5.38 4.19
N ASN A 326 -9.49 5.00 5.46
CA ASN A 326 -8.91 5.68 6.62
C ASN A 326 -7.43 5.34 6.93
N ILE A 327 -6.78 4.45 6.17
CA ILE A 327 -5.35 4.16 6.34
C ILE A 327 -4.53 5.46 6.10
N PRO A 328 -3.52 5.81 6.92
CA PRO A 328 -2.77 7.05 6.75
C PRO A 328 -1.91 7.07 5.48
N THR A 329 -1.57 8.27 5.01
CA THR A 329 -0.74 8.55 3.81
C THR A 329 0.38 9.57 4.07
N THR A 330 0.71 9.81 5.34
CA THR A 330 1.73 10.78 5.81
C THR A 330 2.83 10.06 6.58
N SER A 331 4.08 10.48 6.39
CA SER A 331 5.26 9.83 6.99
C SER A 331 5.54 10.35 8.40
N ALA A 332 5.15 9.58 9.40
CA ALA A 332 5.50 9.87 10.79
C ALA A 332 7.02 9.92 11.00
N THR A 333 7.77 9.11 10.24
CA THR A 333 9.25 9.08 10.27
C THR A 333 9.86 10.39 9.77
N LYS A 334 9.40 10.90 8.61
CA LYS A 334 9.88 12.19 8.08
C LYS A 334 9.43 13.37 8.95
N ASP A 335 8.20 13.34 9.48
CA ASP A 335 7.70 14.41 10.35
C ASP A 335 8.52 14.52 11.65
N ALA A 336 8.87 13.39 12.27
CA ALA A 336 9.78 13.35 13.42
C ALA A 336 11.18 13.91 13.09
N ALA A 337 11.76 13.53 11.94
CA ALA A 337 13.05 14.05 11.49
C ALA A 337 13.04 15.56 11.23
N LYS A 338 11.98 16.09 10.59
CA LYS A 338 11.81 17.54 10.38
C LYS A 338 11.68 18.33 11.68
N ASN A 339 11.04 17.75 12.70
CA ASN A 339 10.94 18.33 14.03
C ASN A 339 12.29 18.37 14.76
N ALA A 340 13.17 17.38 14.57
CA ALA A 340 14.52 17.40 15.10
C ALA A 340 15.39 18.51 14.45
N ILE A 341 15.28 18.69 13.12
CA ILE A 341 15.94 19.80 12.41
C ILE A 341 15.46 21.16 12.94
N ALA A 342 14.16 21.33 13.20
CA ALA A 342 13.63 22.57 13.76
C ALA A 342 14.16 22.87 15.18
N GLN A 343 14.32 21.83 16.02
CA GLN A 343 14.89 21.98 17.36
C GLN A 343 16.39 22.33 17.33
N ALA A 344 17.16 21.71 16.44
CA ALA A 344 18.58 22.04 16.25
C ALA A 344 18.76 23.50 15.78
N ALA A 345 17.92 23.94 14.82
CA ALA A 345 17.91 25.32 14.34
C ALA A 345 17.61 26.33 15.46
N GLN A 346 16.54 26.11 16.22
CA GLN A 346 16.20 26.98 17.36
C GLN A 346 17.35 27.05 18.37
N THR A 347 17.93 25.89 18.72
CA THR A 347 19.08 25.81 19.64
C THR A 347 20.29 26.61 19.11
N LYS A 348 20.48 26.64 17.79
CA LYS A 348 21.58 27.33 17.15
C LYS A 348 21.37 28.84 17.06
N ASP A 349 20.19 29.28 16.65
CA ASP A 349 19.81 30.70 16.62
C ASP A 349 19.88 31.30 18.03
N ASP A 350 19.42 30.55 19.04
CA ASP A 350 19.56 30.87 20.46
C ASP A 350 21.03 31.07 20.91
N ALA A 351 21.97 30.34 20.30
CA ALA A 351 23.39 30.45 20.61
C ALA A 351 24.05 31.64 19.88
N ILE A 352 23.64 31.89 18.63
CA ILE A 352 24.03 33.05 17.84
C ILE A 352 23.57 34.34 18.54
N ASP A 353 22.34 34.40 19.06
CA ASP A 353 21.84 35.57 19.79
C ASP A 353 22.66 35.88 21.06
N LYS A 354 23.06 34.85 21.80
CA LYS A 354 23.87 34.97 23.02
C LYS A 354 25.37 35.26 22.75
N SER A 355 25.81 35.28 21.49
CA SER A 355 27.20 35.54 21.11
C SER A 355 27.56 37.04 21.14
N ASN A 356 28.86 37.33 21.15
CA ASN A 356 29.41 38.70 21.08
C ASN A 356 29.61 39.22 19.64
N LEU A 357 28.86 38.68 18.68
CA LEU A 357 28.85 39.12 17.27
C LEU A 357 28.07 40.42 17.08
N THR A 358 28.34 41.16 15.99
CA THR A 358 27.51 42.31 15.58
C THR A 358 26.11 41.88 15.14
N ALA A 359 25.18 42.83 15.01
CA ALA A 359 23.82 42.54 14.53
C ALA A 359 23.85 41.95 13.12
N GLU A 360 24.67 42.51 12.23
CA GLU A 360 24.85 42.09 10.84
C GLU A 360 25.46 40.69 10.74
N GLU A 361 26.45 40.37 11.59
CA GLU A 361 27.02 39.01 11.68
C GLU A 361 25.98 37.99 12.17
N LYS A 362 25.16 38.35 13.18
CA LYS A 362 24.09 37.48 13.69
C LYS A 362 23.02 37.21 12.65
N ASP A 363 22.53 38.24 11.96
CA ASP A 363 21.52 38.11 10.90
C ASP A 363 22.04 37.29 9.71
N ALA A 364 23.31 37.46 9.33
CA ALA A 364 23.94 36.64 8.30
C ALA A 364 24.00 35.15 8.70
N LEU A 365 24.37 34.83 9.94
CA LEU A 365 24.43 33.45 10.43
C LEU A 365 23.05 32.82 10.59
N LYS A 366 22.06 33.55 11.11
CA LYS A 366 20.65 33.09 11.18
C LYS A 366 20.07 32.79 9.81
N LYS A 367 20.42 33.62 8.80
CA LYS A 367 20.06 33.35 7.40
C LYS A 367 20.72 32.07 6.87
N THR A 368 21.95 31.77 7.28
CA THR A 368 22.61 30.49 6.99
C THR A 368 21.91 29.32 7.68
N VAL A 369 21.54 29.44 8.97
CA VAL A 369 20.74 28.42 9.69
C VAL A 369 19.43 28.12 8.95
N ALA A 370 18.68 29.16 8.57
CA ALA A 370 17.44 29.02 7.81
C ALA A 370 17.63 28.40 6.41
N GLY A 371 18.79 28.61 5.78
CA GLY A 371 19.20 27.93 4.56
C GLY A 371 19.44 26.44 4.76
N GLU A 372 20.26 26.08 5.75
CA GLU A 372 20.58 24.68 6.08
C GLU A 372 19.36 23.89 6.56
N VAL A 373 18.43 24.52 7.28
CA VAL A 373 17.12 23.93 7.61
C VAL A 373 16.33 23.55 6.37
N GLN A 374 16.31 24.40 5.33
CA GLN A 374 15.62 24.08 4.08
C GLN A 374 16.33 22.96 3.32
N THR A 375 17.65 23.01 3.23
CA THR A 375 18.48 21.94 2.64
C THR A 375 18.23 20.58 3.33
N ALA A 376 18.24 20.55 4.67
CA ALA A 376 18.01 19.33 5.44
C ALA A 376 16.57 18.81 5.30
N LYS A 377 15.56 19.68 5.37
CA LYS A 377 14.15 19.30 5.15
C LYS A 377 13.93 18.76 3.73
N GLY A 378 14.54 19.37 2.71
CA GLY A 378 14.51 18.89 1.33
C GLY A 378 15.16 17.50 1.16
N LYS A 379 16.30 17.25 1.82
CA LYS A 379 16.93 15.91 1.86
C LYS A 379 16.04 14.87 2.56
N ILE A 380 15.39 15.23 3.68
CA ILE A 380 14.43 14.35 4.39
C ILE A 380 13.20 14.07 3.51
N ASP A 381 12.71 15.05 2.76
CA ASP A 381 11.59 14.84 1.85
C ASP A 381 11.97 13.93 0.67
N ALA A 382 13.17 14.05 0.12
CA ALA A 382 13.69 13.21 -0.97
C ALA A 382 14.08 11.78 -0.53
N ALA A 383 14.38 11.56 0.76
CA ALA A 383 14.79 10.27 1.31
C ALA A 383 13.74 9.17 1.06
N THR A 384 14.19 7.98 0.64
CA THR A 384 13.30 6.92 0.13
C THR A 384 12.97 5.84 1.17
N ASN A 385 13.86 5.66 2.15
CA ASN A 385 13.77 4.65 3.20
C ASN A 385 14.09 5.28 4.57
N ASN A 386 13.83 4.55 5.66
CA ASN A 386 14.03 5.06 7.01
C ASN A 386 15.50 5.43 7.32
N ALA A 387 16.48 4.72 6.75
CA ALA A 387 17.90 4.99 6.98
C ALA A 387 18.37 6.27 6.27
N ASP A 388 17.87 6.54 5.06
CA ASP A 388 18.10 7.81 4.35
C ASP A 388 17.54 9.00 5.15
N VAL A 389 16.35 8.85 5.73
CA VAL A 389 15.71 9.90 6.57
C VAL A 389 16.55 10.18 7.81
N GLU A 390 17.01 9.12 8.49
CA GLU A 390 17.86 9.22 9.67
C GLU A 390 19.22 9.85 9.35
N SER A 391 19.84 9.47 8.22
CA SER A 391 21.10 10.03 7.73
C SER A 391 20.97 11.52 7.37
N ALA A 392 19.90 11.89 6.65
CA ALA A 392 19.59 13.28 6.30
C ALA A 392 19.32 14.14 7.53
N LYS A 393 18.61 13.59 8.54
CA LYS A 393 18.40 14.22 9.84
C LYS A 393 19.73 14.47 10.55
N ASN A 394 20.56 13.45 10.72
CA ASN A 394 21.81 13.54 11.47
C ASN A 394 22.80 14.50 10.80
N THR A 395 22.97 14.41 9.48
CA THR A 395 23.79 15.36 8.69
C THR A 395 23.26 16.79 8.82
N GLY A 396 21.94 16.99 8.74
CA GLY A 396 21.33 18.32 8.85
C GLY A 396 21.51 18.95 10.23
N VAL A 397 21.33 18.16 11.30
CA VAL A 397 21.59 18.59 12.68
C VAL A 397 23.07 18.94 12.87
N GLU A 398 23.99 18.11 12.36
CA GLU A 398 25.42 18.36 12.43
C GLU A 398 25.83 19.65 11.71
N THR A 399 25.40 19.85 10.45
CA THR A 399 25.71 21.08 9.69
C THR A 399 25.20 22.33 10.42
N ILE A 400 23.96 22.30 10.93
CA ILE A 400 23.39 23.43 11.70
C ILE A 400 24.22 23.69 12.97
N ASN A 401 24.55 22.64 13.73
CA ASN A 401 25.35 22.75 14.95
C ASN A 401 26.76 23.29 14.69
N ASN A 402 27.34 23.02 13.53
CA ASN A 402 28.70 23.44 13.16
C ASN A 402 28.82 24.88 12.64
N ILE A 403 27.71 25.62 12.45
CA ILE A 403 27.75 27.05 12.08
C ILE A 403 28.54 27.85 13.16
N PRO A 404 29.49 28.73 12.81
CA PRO A 404 30.33 29.43 13.80
C PRO A 404 29.54 30.42 14.68
N THR A 405 30.11 30.79 15.83
CA THR A 405 29.54 31.77 16.78
C THR A 405 30.58 32.82 17.25
N THR A 406 31.66 32.98 16.48
CA THR A 406 32.83 33.84 16.77
C THR A 406 33.18 34.70 15.55
N SER A 407 33.64 35.94 15.77
CA SER A 407 33.86 36.91 14.68
C SER A 407 35.16 36.65 13.90
N ALA A 408 35.06 36.63 12.57
CA ALA A 408 36.18 36.36 11.67
C ALA A 408 37.23 37.51 11.62
N THR A 409 36.83 38.74 11.93
CA THR A 409 37.71 39.93 11.89
C THR A 409 38.84 39.85 12.92
N LYS A 410 38.56 39.26 14.09
CA LYS A 410 39.53 39.08 15.17
C LYS A 410 40.71 38.20 14.75
N ASP A 411 40.43 37.10 14.08
CA ASP A 411 41.42 36.07 13.75
C ASP A 411 42.32 36.51 12.58
N ALA A 412 41.76 37.24 11.61
CA ALA A 412 42.52 37.82 10.50
C ALA A 412 43.59 38.82 10.97
N ALA A 413 43.25 39.69 11.93
CA ALA A 413 44.18 40.70 12.45
C ALA A 413 45.34 40.08 13.26
N LYS A 414 45.07 39.03 14.05
CA LYS A 414 46.14 38.29 14.76
C LYS A 414 47.08 37.57 13.81
N LYS A 415 46.56 36.98 12.73
CA LYS A 415 47.36 36.32 11.68
C LYS A 415 48.33 37.28 10.99
N ALA A 416 47.91 38.53 10.73
CA ALA A 416 48.77 39.55 10.12
C ALA A 416 49.98 39.94 11.01
N ILE A 417 49.81 39.93 12.34
CA ILE A 417 50.91 40.15 13.29
C ILE A 417 51.89 38.98 13.28
N ASP A 418 51.40 37.74 13.20
CA ASP A 418 52.27 36.55 13.09
C ASP A 418 53.15 36.58 11.84
N GLU A 419 52.60 37.03 10.71
CA GLU A 419 53.28 37.16 9.43
C GLU A 419 54.22 38.39 9.33
N THR A 420 54.21 39.28 10.33
CA THR A 420 55.10 40.45 10.36
C THR A 420 56.55 40.04 10.69
N SER A 421 57.48 40.35 9.79
CA SER A 421 58.93 40.11 9.97
C SER A 421 59.61 41.25 10.75
N GLY A 422 60.66 40.94 11.51
CA GLY A 422 61.46 41.93 12.26
C GLY A 422 61.01 42.18 13.71
N LEU A 423 59.86 41.66 14.13
CA LEU A 423 59.42 41.65 15.53
C LEU A 423 59.86 40.37 16.27
N THR A 424 60.15 40.47 17.56
CA THR A 424 60.31 39.31 18.45
C THR A 424 58.97 38.66 18.80
N ASP A 425 59.00 37.42 19.29
CA ASP A 425 57.78 36.71 19.71
C ASP A 425 57.04 37.46 20.84
N ASP A 426 57.76 38.06 21.79
CA ASP A 426 57.18 38.90 22.86
C ASP A 426 56.48 40.16 22.31
N GLN A 427 57.05 40.79 21.28
CA GLN A 427 56.45 41.95 20.61
C GLN A 427 55.19 41.55 19.82
N LYS A 428 55.22 40.41 19.13
CA LYS A 428 54.04 39.83 18.47
C LYS A 428 52.95 39.49 19.47
N GLN A 429 53.31 38.87 20.60
CA GLN A 429 52.34 38.55 21.65
C GLN A 429 51.73 39.82 22.27
N THR A 430 52.56 40.82 22.58
CA THR A 430 52.08 42.12 23.08
C THR A 430 51.06 42.77 22.14
N ALA A 431 51.30 42.72 20.82
CA ALA A 431 50.36 43.25 19.84
C ALA A 431 49.07 42.42 19.73
N LYS A 432 49.14 41.08 19.86
CA LYS A 432 47.95 40.20 19.92
C LYS A 432 47.11 40.45 21.18
N ASP A 433 47.75 40.66 22.33
CA ASP A 433 47.09 40.95 23.60
C ASP A 433 46.42 42.34 23.56
N GLN A 434 47.03 43.31 22.86
CA GLN A 434 46.41 44.61 22.59
C GLN A 434 45.21 44.50 21.64
N ILE A 435 45.21 43.58 20.67
CA ILE A 435 44.00 43.26 19.87
C ILE A 435 42.92 42.64 20.76
N ASP A 436 43.26 41.71 21.65
CA ASP A 436 42.28 41.13 22.59
C ASP A 436 41.69 42.21 23.50
N LYS A 437 42.51 43.11 24.06
CA LYS A 437 42.03 44.23 24.87
C LYS A 437 41.16 45.19 24.05
N ALA A 438 41.56 45.57 22.84
CA ALA A 438 40.77 46.45 21.97
C ALA A 438 39.40 45.83 21.63
N VAL A 439 39.36 44.51 21.41
CA VAL A 439 38.12 43.75 21.22
C VAL A 439 37.26 43.72 22.48
N ASP A 440 37.84 43.55 23.66
CA ASP A 440 37.08 43.49 24.93
C ASP A 440 36.58 44.88 25.37
N ASP A 441 37.38 45.94 25.18
CA ASP A 441 36.95 47.34 25.34
C ASP A 441 35.79 47.66 24.38
N ALA A 442 35.88 47.21 23.12
CA ALA A 442 34.81 47.40 22.13
C ALA A 442 33.50 46.66 22.51
N LYS A 443 33.59 45.42 23.02
CA LYS A 443 32.41 44.68 23.52
C LYS A 443 31.74 45.41 24.69
N GLU A 444 32.50 45.91 25.64
CA GLU A 444 31.95 46.63 26.79
C GLU A 444 31.32 47.97 26.35
N ASN A 445 31.92 48.67 25.39
CA ASN A 445 31.32 49.87 24.79
C ASN A 445 30.03 49.57 24.02
N ILE A 446 29.98 48.50 23.22
CA ILE A 446 28.77 48.04 22.51
C ILE A 446 27.67 47.66 23.51
N LYS A 447 28.01 46.94 24.58
CA LYS A 447 27.09 46.56 25.67
C LYS A 447 26.52 47.77 26.42
N ASN A 448 27.26 48.86 26.51
CA ASN A 448 26.85 50.10 27.16
C ASN A 448 26.19 51.13 26.19
N ALA A 449 26.04 50.79 24.90
CA ALA A 449 25.37 51.65 23.94
C ALA A 449 23.85 51.68 24.16
N SER A 450 23.26 52.88 24.15
CA SER A 450 21.83 53.10 24.38
C SER A 450 20.94 52.92 23.15
N ASP A 451 21.53 52.88 21.96
CA ASP A 451 20.81 52.78 20.68
C ASP A 451 21.70 52.18 19.57
N ASN A 452 21.08 51.88 18.42
CA ASN A 452 21.74 51.25 17.27
C ASN A 452 22.87 52.11 16.67
N LYS A 453 22.82 53.44 16.79
CA LYS A 453 23.91 54.30 16.32
C LYS A 453 25.10 54.19 17.27
N GLY A 454 24.86 54.16 18.58
CA GLY A 454 25.90 53.90 19.58
C GLY A 454 26.58 52.55 19.39
N VAL A 455 25.83 51.50 19.01
CA VAL A 455 26.38 50.18 18.68
C VAL A 455 27.26 50.25 17.42
N ALA A 456 26.82 50.95 16.37
CA ALA A 456 27.61 51.14 15.15
C ALA A 456 28.88 51.96 15.42
N ASP A 457 28.76 53.11 16.11
CA ASP A 457 29.89 53.97 16.49
C ASP A 457 30.92 53.20 17.34
N ALA A 458 30.48 52.38 18.30
CA ALA A 458 31.36 51.55 19.13
C ALA A 458 32.02 50.40 18.34
N THR A 459 31.34 49.86 17.33
CA THR A 459 31.88 48.84 16.42
C THR A 459 32.96 49.43 15.52
N ASP A 460 32.71 50.58 14.90
CA ASP A 460 33.69 51.31 14.09
C ASP A 460 34.91 51.75 14.92
N ALA A 461 34.69 52.22 16.16
CA ALA A 461 35.76 52.53 17.10
C ALA A 461 36.60 51.29 17.47
N GLY A 462 35.95 50.13 17.68
CA GLY A 462 36.62 48.86 17.93
C GLY A 462 37.48 48.40 16.75
N LYS A 463 36.95 48.46 15.54
CA LYS A 463 37.70 48.17 14.31
C LYS A 463 38.90 49.11 14.17
N LEU A 464 38.69 50.42 14.35
CA LEU A 464 39.73 51.43 14.30
C LEU A 464 40.85 51.17 15.33
N ALA A 465 40.51 50.70 16.54
CA ALA A 465 41.49 50.35 17.56
C ALA A 465 42.37 49.14 17.15
N ILE A 466 41.77 48.10 16.55
CA ILE A 466 42.51 46.94 16.01
C ILE A 466 43.44 47.36 14.86
N ASP A 467 42.96 48.22 13.96
CA ASP A 467 43.77 48.76 12.86
C ASP A 467 44.97 49.56 13.41
N LYS A 468 44.77 50.37 14.46
CA LYS A 468 45.85 51.14 15.13
C LYS A 468 46.91 50.24 15.77
N VAL A 469 46.52 49.18 16.48
CA VAL A 469 47.45 48.22 17.09
C VAL A 469 48.31 47.56 16.01
N SER A 470 47.67 47.12 14.92
CA SER A 470 48.34 46.49 13.77
C SER A 470 49.31 47.45 13.08
N ALA A 471 48.92 48.73 12.91
CA ALA A 471 49.77 49.76 12.35
C ALA A 471 50.99 50.10 13.22
N LYS A 472 50.83 50.16 14.55
CA LYS A 472 51.95 50.39 15.48
C LYS A 472 52.98 49.26 15.43
N ALA A 473 52.52 48.00 15.36
CA ALA A 473 53.41 46.84 15.20
C ALA A 473 54.27 46.91 13.93
N ALA A 474 53.72 47.42 12.82
CA ALA A 474 54.48 47.65 11.59
C ALA A 474 55.55 48.76 11.72
N ILE A 475 55.28 49.81 12.51
CA ILE A 475 56.28 50.83 12.86
C ILE A 475 57.40 50.21 13.72
N ASP A 476 57.06 49.40 14.71
CA ASP A 476 58.04 48.71 15.55
C ASP A 476 58.93 47.74 14.75
N ALA A 477 58.38 47.08 13.73
CA ALA A 477 59.14 46.25 12.80
C ALA A 477 60.15 47.09 11.97
N ALA A 478 59.73 48.25 11.47
CA ALA A 478 60.61 49.17 10.74
C ALA A 478 61.72 49.73 11.64
N VAL A 479 61.41 50.08 12.89
CA VAL A 479 62.42 50.47 13.91
C VAL A 479 63.43 49.36 14.13
N ALA A 480 62.97 48.13 14.39
CA ALA A 480 63.86 47.00 14.66
C ALA A 480 64.80 46.72 13.47
N ALA A 481 64.28 46.73 12.24
CA ALA A 481 65.07 46.61 11.03
C ALA A 481 66.10 47.74 10.89
N LYS A 482 65.69 48.99 11.10
CA LYS A 482 66.57 50.16 10.92
C LYS A 482 67.65 50.27 12.00
N LYS A 483 67.34 49.92 13.25
CA LYS A 483 68.33 49.82 14.32
C LYS A 483 69.32 48.68 14.08
N SER A 484 68.89 47.57 13.49
CA SER A 484 69.79 46.50 13.04
C SER A 484 70.73 46.97 11.91
N GLU A 485 70.24 47.78 10.96
CA GLU A 485 71.08 48.40 9.92
C GLU A 485 72.14 49.33 10.53
N ILE A 486 71.75 50.20 11.46
CA ILE A 486 72.67 51.09 12.20
C ILE A 486 73.70 50.30 13.02
N ALA A 487 73.28 49.21 13.68
CA ALA A 487 74.17 48.37 14.49
C ALA A 487 75.19 47.56 13.66
N GLN A 488 74.94 47.35 12.37
CA GLN A 488 75.87 46.69 11.44
C GLN A 488 76.79 47.69 10.70
N ALA A 489 76.49 48.99 10.75
CA ALA A 489 77.26 50.03 10.10
C ALA A 489 78.63 50.27 10.79
N PRO A 490 79.64 50.79 10.07
CA PRO A 490 81.01 50.96 10.57
C PRO A 490 81.20 52.18 11.50
N LEU A 491 80.21 52.45 12.35
CA LEU A 491 80.12 53.62 13.22
C LEU A 491 80.65 53.34 14.62
N THR A 492 81.11 54.39 15.31
CA THR A 492 81.30 54.34 16.77
C THR A 492 79.97 54.41 17.52
N ALA A 493 79.96 54.02 18.79
CA ALA A 493 78.75 54.08 19.63
C ALA A 493 78.16 55.50 19.72
N GLU A 494 78.99 56.54 19.78
CA GLU A 494 78.54 57.94 19.83
C GLU A 494 78.06 58.47 18.46
N GLU A 495 78.51 57.90 17.33
CA GLU A 495 77.97 58.19 15.99
C GLU A 495 76.67 57.44 15.69
N ALA A 496 76.50 56.22 16.21
CA ALA A 496 75.28 55.44 16.08
C ALA A 496 74.13 55.95 16.97
N LYS A 497 74.45 56.56 18.11
CA LYS A 497 73.49 57.10 19.10
C LYS A 497 72.53 58.18 18.55
N PRO A 498 72.97 59.25 17.85
CA PRO A 498 72.06 60.22 17.26
C PRO A 498 71.16 59.61 16.16
N LEU A 499 71.64 58.61 15.41
CA LEU A 499 70.83 57.90 14.42
C LEU A 499 69.76 57.03 15.09
N ASN A 500 70.10 56.30 16.16
CA ASN A 500 69.12 55.55 16.94
C ASN A 500 68.08 56.46 17.59
N ASN A 501 68.49 57.63 18.11
CA ASN A 501 67.59 58.64 18.64
C ASN A 501 66.65 59.21 17.56
N LEU A 502 67.13 59.38 16.32
CA LEU A 502 66.32 59.83 15.20
C LEU A 502 65.30 58.75 14.78
N VAL A 503 65.70 57.47 14.71
CA VAL A 503 64.78 56.35 14.50
C VAL A 503 63.68 56.32 15.57
N ASP A 504 64.03 56.52 16.84
CA ASP A 504 63.05 56.57 17.94
C ASP A 504 62.14 57.80 17.87
N GLN A 505 62.66 58.95 17.43
CA GLN A 505 61.89 60.18 17.23
C GLN A 505 60.88 60.03 16.09
N ASP A 506 61.30 59.53 14.94
CA ASP A 506 60.43 59.32 13.77
C ASP A 506 59.38 58.23 14.05
N ALA A 507 59.74 57.18 14.81
CA ALA A 507 58.81 56.18 15.28
C ALA A 507 57.79 56.73 16.30
N ALA A 508 58.21 57.59 17.22
CA ALA A 508 57.30 58.27 18.15
C ALA A 508 56.33 59.18 17.39
N ALA A 509 56.81 59.94 16.41
CA ALA A 509 55.97 60.77 15.53
C ALA A 509 54.96 59.94 14.72
N ALA A 510 55.40 58.82 14.12
CA ALA A 510 54.54 57.90 13.38
C ALA A 510 53.45 57.26 14.27
N LYS A 511 53.81 56.79 15.48
CA LYS A 511 52.85 56.24 16.44
C LYS A 511 51.84 57.29 16.91
N ALA A 512 52.27 58.53 17.12
CA ALA A 512 51.37 59.64 17.46
C ALA A 512 50.40 59.98 16.32
N ALA A 513 50.86 59.93 15.06
CA ALA A 513 49.99 60.10 13.88
C ALA A 513 48.95 58.97 13.75
N ILE A 514 49.35 57.72 14.03
CA ILE A 514 48.43 56.56 14.11
C ILE A 514 47.40 56.76 15.23
N ASP A 515 47.81 57.25 16.41
CA ASP A 515 46.89 57.53 17.51
C ASP A 515 45.90 58.65 17.20
N ALA A 516 46.33 59.70 16.51
CA ALA A 516 45.48 60.82 16.10
C ALA A 516 44.49 60.47 14.97
N ALA A 517 44.74 59.41 14.19
CA ALA A 517 43.89 59.02 13.08
C ALA A 517 42.48 58.59 13.55
N THR A 518 41.44 59.13 12.91
CA THR A 518 40.03 58.87 13.25
C THR A 518 39.33 57.87 12.33
N THR A 519 40.02 57.35 11.31
CA THR A 519 39.50 56.36 10.36
C THR A 519 40.58 55.34 9.98
N SER A 520 40.18 54.12 9.59
CA SER A 520 41.10 53.07 9.15
C SER A 520 42.01 53.51 8.01
N ALA A 521 41.48 54.32 7.07
CA ALA A 521 42.26 54.86 5.95
C ALA A 521 43.35 55.82 6.43
N ALA A 522 43.04 56.70 7.40
CA ALA A 522 44.02 57.61 7.98
C ALA A 522 45.10 56.86 8.80
N VAL A 523 44.73 55.78 9.50
CA VAL A 523 45.68 54.88 10.18
C VAL A 523 46.64 54.25 9.19
N GLU A 524 46.13 53.74 8.06
CA GLU A 524 46.94 53.13 7.00
C GLU A 524 47.90 54.13 6.35
N THR A 525 47.45 55.37 6.07
CA THR A 525 48.33 56.45 5.59
C THR A 525 49.41 56.80 6.61
N ALA A 526 49.06 56.96 7.88
CA ALA A 526 50.02 57.28 8.95
C ALA A 526 51.08 56.17 9.13
N LYS A 527 50.67 54.90 9.06
CA LYS A 527 51.55 53.73 9.06
C LYS A 527 52.56 53.80 7.90
N ASN A 528 52.07 53.93 6.67
CA ASN A 528 52.92 53.86 5.48
C ASN A 528 53.93 55.02 5.44
N ASN A 529 53.48 56.25 5.74
CA ASN A 529 54.37 57.42 5.83
C ASN A 529 55.43 57.25 6.94
N GLY A 530 55.05 56.67 8.09
CA GLY A 530 55.97 56.42 9.20
C GLY A 530 57.04 55.39 8.88
N VAL A 531 56.64 54.25 8.29
CA VAL A 531 57.57 53.21 7.82
C VAL A 531 58.53 53.78 6.77
N GLU A 532 58.03 54.55 5.80
CA GLU A 532 58.85 55.21 4.78
C GLU A 532 59.86 56.19 5.40
N THR A 533 59.43 57.01 6.34
CA THR A 533 60.30 57.99 7.04
C THR A 533 61.45 57.28 7.75
N ILE A 534 61.16 56.24 8.54
CA ILE A 534 62.17 55.46 9.28
C ILE A 534 63.15 54.76 8.31
N ASN A 535 62.63 54.15 7.24
CA ASN A 535 63.47 53.46 6.25
C ASN A 535 64.43 54.44 5.52
N ASN A 536 63.98 55.67 5.29
CA ASN A 536 64.74 56.73 4.61
C ASN A 536 65.82 57.41 5.48
N ILE A 537 65.91 57.10 6.79
CA ILE A 537 67.02 57.56 7.64
C ILE A 537 68.35 57.06 7.07
N LYS A 538 69.26 57.97 6.75
CA LYS A 538 70.55 57.62 6.13
C LYS A 538 71.54 57.13 7.18
N VAL A 539 72.00 55.89 7.01
CA VAL A 539 73.07 55.31 7.81
C VAL A 539 74.41 55.55 7.08
N PRO A 540 75.39 56.26 7.69
CA PRO A 540 76.68 56.52 7.04
C PRO A 540 77.55 55.26 6.90
N THR A 541 78.31 55.21 5.81
CA THR A 541 79.21 54.10 5.43
C THR A 541 80.66 54.29 5.89
N THR A 542 80.99 55.43 6.50
CA THR A 542 82.31 55.70 7.11
C THR A 542 82.13 56.48 8.42
N SER A 543 83.14 56.42 9.28
CA SER A 543 83.19 57.14 10.57
C SER A 543 84.07 58.38 10.41
N ALA A 544 83.46 59.57 10.41
CA ALA A 544 84.20 60.83 10.31
C ALA A 544 85.21 60.98 11.44
N THR A 545 84.90 60.43 12.62
CA THR A 545 85.80 60.45 13.79
C THR A 545 87.08 59.61 13.55
N LYS A 546 86.99 58.49 12.82
CA LYS A 546 88.18 57.74 12.36
C LYS A 546 88.94 58.49 11.26
N ASP A 547 88.22 59.09 10.31
CA ASP A 547 88.83 59.78 9.16
C ASP A 547 89.64 61.01 9.59
N ASP A 548 89.15 61.79 10.57
CA ASP A 548 89.88 62.94 11.14
C ASP A 548 91.06 62.52 12.03
N ALA A 549 90.96 61.40 12.75
CA ALA A 549 92.06 60.89 13.59
C ALA A 549 93.29 60.48 12.76
N ASN A 550 93.09 59.92 11.56
CA ASN A 550 94.19 59.53 10.67
C ASN A 550 94.98 60.74 10.14
N LYS A 551 94.30 61.86 9.82
CA LYS A 551 94.95 63.10 9.32
C LYS A 551 95.85 63.80 10.34
N ALA A 552 95.74 63.47 11.62
CA ALA A 552 96.56 64.05 12.68
C ALA A 552 97.95 63.38 12.83
N THR A 553 98.30 62.43 11.96
CA THR A 553 99.55 61.66 12.01
C THR A 553 100.43 61.92 10.78
N ASP A 554 101.74 61.69 10.91
CA ASP A 554 102.70 61.86 9.80
C ASP A 554 102.40 60.88 8.65
N ALA A 555 102.09 59.61 8.95
CA ALA A 555 101.63 58.62 7.95
C ALA A 555 100.30 58.99 7.26
N GLY A 556 99.49 59.85 7.88
CA GLY A 556 98.27 60.39 7.26
C GLY A 556 98.51 61.53 6.26
N ASN A 557 99.70 62.14 6.29
CA ASN A 557 100.05 63.35 5.53
C ASN A 557 101.23 63.17 4.57
N ILE A 558 102.08 62.18 4.80
CA ILE A 558 103.24 61.84 3.98
C ILE A 558 102.94 60.55 3.24
N THR A 559 103.28 60.47 1.95
CA THR A 559 103.24 59.20 1.21
C THR A 559 104.68 58.80 0.87
N PRO A 560 105.18 57.66 1.36
CA PRO A 560 106.50 57.16 0.98
C PRO A 560 106.61 56.93 -0.53
N THR A 561 107.66 57.49 -1.13
CA THR A 561 108.02 57.22 -2.51
C THR A 561 108.68 55.85 -2.62
N VAL A 562 108.15 54.98 -3.46
CA VAL A 562 108.75 53.67 -3.73
C VAL A 562 110.02 53.85 -4.58
N PRO A 563 111.18 53.27 -4.20
CA PRO A 563 112.41 53.33 -4.99
C PRO A 563 112.24 52.74 -6.39
N GLY A 564 112.77 53.43 -7.41
CA GLY A 564 112.67 52.98 -8.81
C GLY A 564 113.47 51.71 -9.16
N GLY A 565 114.33 51.22 -8.27
CA GLY A 565 115.16 50.03 -8.46
C GLY A 565 114.95 49.01 -7.35
N LYS A 566 114.49 47.80 -7.72
CA LYS A 566 114.30 46.68 -6.79
C LYS A 566 115.61 45.97 -6.48
N VAL A 567 115.77 45.49 -5.25
CA VAL A 567 116.91 44.66 -4.86
C VAL A 567 116.69 43.23 -5.35
N THR A 568 117.64 42.68 -6.10
CA THR A 568 117.59 41.29 -6.54
C THR A 568 118.03 40.37 -5.42
N VAL A 569 117.14 39.48 -4.97
CA VAL A 569 117.34 38.59 -3.81
C VAL A 569 117.18 37.12 -4.19
N LYS A 570 117.73 36.20 -3.40
CA LYS A 570 117.60 34.75 -3.68
C LYS A 570 116.28 34.15 -3.21
N ASP A 571 115.86 34.46 -1.98
CA ASP A 571 114.54 34.09 -1.43
C ASP A 571 113.79 35.37 -1.02
N PRO A 572 112.74 35.77 -1.77
CA PRO A 572 111.92 36.93 -1.42
C PRO A 572 111.23 36.88 -0.06
N SER A 573 111.11 35.71 0.56
CA SER A 573 110.46 35.54 1.88
C SER A 573 111.45 35.55 3.06
N HIS A 574 112.76 35.42 2.78
CA HIS A 574 113.83 35.37 3.78
C HIS A 574 115.09 36.12 3.32
N LEU A 575 114.98 37.44 3.19
CA LEU A 575 116.12 38.32 2.93
C LEU A 575 117.21 38.14 3.99
N THR A 576 118.45 37.99 3.50
CA THR A 576 119.67 38.16 4.32
C THR A 576 119.77 39.60 4.82
N ASP A 577 120.53 39.83 5.90
CA ASP A 577 120.62 41.17 6.48
C ASP A 577 121.31 42.17 5.55
N ASP A 578 122.20 41.72 4.65
CA ASP A 578 122.76 42.55 3.58
C ASP A 578 121.69 42.96 2.56
N GLU A 579 120.82 42.04 2.14
CA GLU A 579 119.70 42.34 1.24
C GLU A 579 118.68 43.28 1.91
N LYS A 580 118.36 43.08 3.21
CA LYS A 580 117.50 43.99 3.99
C LYS A 580 118.10 45.38 4.09
N ASN A 581 119.40 45.49 4.39
CA ASN A 581 120.11 46.76 4.50
C ASN A 581 120.15 47.50 3.15
N GLN A 582 120.27 46.78 2.04
CA GLN A 582 120.18 47.37 0.70
C GLN A 582 118.76 47.86 0.38
N VAL A 583 117.71 47.10 0.73
CA VAL A 583 116.31 47.55 0.56
C VAL A 583 116.04 48.78 1.43
N LYS A 584 116.43 48.72 2.72
CA LYS A 584 116.30 49.83 3.67
C LYS A 584 116.93 51.09 3.10
N LYS A 585 118.19 50.98 2.64
CA LYS A 585 118.92 52.10 2.08
C LYS A 585 118.31 52.63 0.78
N ASN A 586 117.81 51.77 -0.11
CA ASN A 586 117.09 52.21 -1.31
C ASN A 586 115.83 53.03 -0.93
N VAL A 587 115.08 52.60 0.08
CA VAL A 587 113.88 53.31 0.59
C VAL A 587 114.25 54.64 1.25
N GLU A 588 115.31 54.68 2.06
CA GLU A 588 115.83 55.91 2.68
C GLU A 588 116.34 56.89 1.61
N ASP A 589 117.17 56.45 0.67
CA ASP A 589 117.74 57.28 -0.40
C ASP A 589 116.66 57.85 -1.33
N ALA A 590 115.62 57.06 -1.67
CA ALA A 590 114.48 57.52 -2.47
C ALA A 590 113.59 58.54 -1.76
N ASN A 591 113.62 58.58 -0.43
CA ASN A 591 112.79 59.46 0.41
C ASN A 591 113.59 60.50 1.20
N LYS A 592 114.87 60.68 0.88
CA LYS A 592 115.78 61.56 1.64
C LYS A 592 115.31 63.02 1.80
N ASP A 593 114.44 63.49 0.89
CA ASP A 593 113.84 64.84 0.92
C ASP A 593 112.34 64.83 1.32
N ASN A 594 111.77 63.66 1.60
CA ASN A 594 110.35 63.41 1.86
C ASN A 594 110.10 62.95 3.31
N PHE A 595 111.05 62.22 3.92
CA PHE A 595 110.94 61.77 5.31
C PHE A 595 111.44 62.83 6.30
N PRO A 596 110.67 63.14 7.37
CA PRO A 596 111.13 64.02 8.43
C PRO A 596 112.29 63.41 9.21
N ALA A 597 113.15 64.26 9.76
CA ALA A 597 114.32 63.82 10.54
C ALA A 597 113.87 62.99 11.76
N GLY A 598 114.42 61.79 11.90
CA GLY A 598 114.03 60.81 12.91
C GLY A 598 113.10 59.70 12.41
N THR A 599 112.68 59.73 11.14
CA THR A 599 111.98 58.59 10.51
C THR A 599 112.89 57.36 10.47
N GLU A 600 112.41 56.22 10.93
CA GLU A 600 113.13 54.94 10.90
C GLU A 600 112.50 54.01 9.87
N VAL A 601 113.27 53.61 8.85
CA VAL A 601 112.89 52.54 7.94
C VAL A 601 113.38 51.20 8.51
N THR A 602 112.48 50.22 8.60
CA THR A 602 112.81 48.84 8.96
C THR A 602 112.30 47.91 7.86
N VAL A 603 113.01 46.81 7.58
CA VAL A 603 112.67 45.88 6.49
C VAL A 603 112.47 44.48 7.06
N GLY A 604 111.31 43.88 6.76
CA GLY A 604 110.96 42.52 7.14
C GLY A 604 111.78 41.45 6.44
N SER A 605 111.62 40.19 6.84
CA SER A 605 112.25 39.06 6.13
C SER A 605 111.70 38.88 4.71
N ASP A 606 110.48 39.35 4.45
CA ASP A 606 109.78 39.36 3.17
C ASP A 606 110.12 40.60 2.29
N GLY A 607 111.07 41.43 2.72
CA GLY A 607 111.41 42.69 2.06
C GLY A 607 110.41 43.83 2.26
N THR A 608 109.33 43.64 3.02
CA THR A 608 108.36 44.71 3.31
C THR A 608 109.01 45.78 4.17
N ALA A 609 109.02 47.03 3.71
CA ALA A 609 109.58 48.15 4.45
C ALA A 609 108.50 48.85 5.27
N THR A 610 108.65 48.85 6.59
CA THR A 610 107.85 49.69 7.49
C THR A 610 108.60 50.99 7.76
N VAL A 611 108.00 52.09 7.33
CA VAL A 611 108.45 53.46 7.61
C VAL A 611 107.79 53.88 8.92
N THR A 612 108.56 54.05 10.00
CA THR A 612 108.05 54.57 11.27
C THR A 612 108.45 56.04 11.41
N TYR A 613 107.47 56.93 11.50
CA TYR A 613 107.67 58.36 11.60
C TYR A 613 107.98 58.81 13.05
N PRO A 614 108.49 60.03 13.28
CA PRO A 614 108.82 60.53 14.61
C PRO A 614 107.63 60.60 15.59
N ASP A 615 106.40 60.75 15.08
CA ASP A 615 105.17 60.69 15.88
C ASP A 615 104.76 59.26 16.31
N GLY A 616 105.48 58.24 15.82
CA GLY A 616 105.20 56.82 16.05
C GLY A 616 104.18 56.20 15.10
N SER A 617 103.60 56.99 14.19
CA SER A 617 102.77 56.49 13.09
C SER A 617 103.61 55.71 12.08
N LYS A 618 102.95 54.87 11.27
CA LYS A 618 103.64 53.92 10.40
C LYS A 618 102.99 53.79 9.04
N ASP A 619 103.81 53.89 8.01
CA ASP A 619 103.48 53.43 6.66
C ASP A 619 104.18 52.10 6.34
N VAL A 620 103.60 51.37 5.39
CA VAL A 620 104.11 50.08 4.93
C VAL A 620 104.21 50.09 3.41
N ILE A 621 105.45 50.00 2.89
CA ILE A 621 105.71 49.71 1.48
C ILE A 621 105.86 48.19 1.35
N ALA A 622 104.98 47.56 0.57
CA ALA A 622 104.98 46.12 0.38
C ALA A 622 106.29 45.60 -0.23
N GLY A 623 106.81 44.48 0.27
CA GLY A 623 108.07 43.90 -0.22
C GLY A 623 108.04 43.58 -1.72
N THR A 624 106.86 43.23 -2.24
CA THR A 624 106.62 43.03 -3.69
C THR A 624 107.05 44.20 -4.56
N ASP A 625 107.09 45.42 -4.02
CA ASP A 625 107.50 46.64 -4.74
C ASP A 625 108.97 46.99 -4.57
N LEU A 626 109.68 46.34 -3.63
CA LEU A 626 111.06 46.65 -3.23
C LEU A 626 112.08 45.58 -3.64
N ILE A 627 111.65 44.32 -3.79
CA ILE A 627 112.52 43.19 -4.11
C ILE A 627 112.09 42.41 -5.36
N ILE A 628 113.02 41.65 -5.93
CA ILE A 628 112.76 40.73 -7.04
C ILE A 628 113.61 39.47 -6.93
N ALA A 629 113.04 38.29 -7.23
CA ALA A 629 113.77 37.02 -7.15
C ALA A 629 114.79 36.86 -8.29
N ALA A 630 116.00 36.37 -7.97
CA ALA A 630 116.95 35.86 -8.95
C ALA A 630 116.42 34.59 -9.64
N LYS A 631 116.50 34.51 -10.98
CA LYS A 631 115.98 33.36 -11.74
C LYS A 631 116.98 32.20 -11.84
N GLY A 632 116.59 31.01 -11.35
CA GLY A 632 117.31 29.75 -11.55
C GLY A 632 116.54 28.49 -11.10
N GLU A 633 116.13 27.69 -12.09
CA GLU A 633 115.86 26.22 -12.14
C GLU A 633 115.10 25.43 -11.03
N ASP A 634 114.03 24.76 -11.49
CA ASP A 634 113.57 23.38 -11.25
C ASP A 634 113.28 22.77 -9.83
N VAL A 635 111.96 22.73 -9.53
CA VAL A 635 111.16 21.51 -9.15
C VAL A 635 111.35 20.94 -7.70
N PRO A 636 110.62 19.91 -7.22
CA PRO A 636 109.29 20.03 -6.58
C PRO A 636 109.15 19.53 -5.11
N GLY A 637 108.06 19.93 -4.43
CA GLY A 637 107.14 18.97 -3.78
C GLY A 637 107.12 18.73 -2.25
N SER A 638 106.04 19.18 -1.58
CA SER A 638 105.45 18.67 -0.31
C SER A 638 106.31 18.78 0.99
N LYS A 639 105.78 18.84 2.22
CA LYS A 639 104.60 18.16 2.79
C LYS A 639 104.16 18.78 4.15
N TYR A 640 102.86 18.77 4.43
CA TYR A 640 102.12 18.91 5.72
C TYR A 640 102.90 18.77 7.06
N HIS A 641 102.59 19.49 8.16
CA HIS A 641 101.31 19.51 8.90
C HIS A 641 101.19 20.62 10.00
N SER A 642 100.00 21.27 10.11
CA SER A 642 99.23 21.60 11.36
C SER A 642 99.84 22.49 12.48
N HIS A 643 99.14 23.29 13.31
CA HIS A 643 97.70 23.48 13.66
C HIS A 643 97.44 24.92 14.22
N LYS A 644 96.22 25.47 14.01
CA LYS A 644 95.35 26.39 14.84
C LYS A 644 96.00 27.59 15.62
N ASN A 645 95.35 28.73 15.93
CA ASN A 645 93.91 29.07 16.09
C ASN A 645 93.67 30.62 16.06
N GLY A 646 92.48 31.07 15.64
CA GLY A 646 91.75 32.16 16.32
C GLY A 646 91.75 33.61 15.78
N SER A 647 90.59 34.02 15.22
CA SER A 647 89.92 35.35 15.35
C SER A 647 90.57 36.65 14.83
N ASN A 648 89.84 37.71 14.43
CA ASN A 648 88.45 37.88 13.95
C ASN A 648 88.28 39.35 13.43
N SER A 649 87.26 39.62 12.59
CA SER A 649 86.77 40.97 12.21
C SER A 649 87.70 41.80 11.28
N SER A 650 87.22 42.74 10.45
CA SER A 650 85.87 43.06 9.95
C SER A 650 85.95 44.13 8.83
N GLN A 651 84.79 44.46 8.24
CA GLN A 651 84.39 45.84 7.83
C GLN A 651 84.51 46.26 6.33
N ALA A 652 83.33 46.27 5.67
CA ALA A 652 82.82 47.30 4.74
C ALA A 652 83.54 47.52 3.37
N ASP A 653 82.95 48.13 2.33
CA ASP A 653 81.62 48.73 2.13
C ASP A 653 81.27 48.79 0.60
N ARG A 654 80.10 49.36 0.26
CA ARG A 654 79.72 50.16 -0.93
C ARG A 654 78.62 49.62 -1.85
N VAL A 655 77.48 50.30 -1.72
CA VAL A 655 76.27 50.28 -2.57
C VAL A 655 76.52 50.72 -4.02
N LYS A 656 75.97 49.99 -5.01
CA LYS A 656 75.14 50.48 -6.15
C LYS A 656 74.91 49.40 -7.21
N GLY A 657 73.70 49.32 -7.77
CA GLY A 657 73.42 48.44 -8.92
C GLY A 657 71.94 48.27 -9.28
N ALA A 658 71.25 49.35 -9.66
CA ALA A 658 69.88 49.25 -10.16
C ALA A 658 69.86 49.10 -11.69
N SER A 659 69.25 48.01 -12.20
CA SER A 659 68.88 47.77 -13.62
C SER A 659 70.07 47.68 -14.60
N THR A 660 70.06 46.84 -15.65
CA THR A 660 68.93 46.48 -16.52
C THR A 660 69.02 45.07 -17.13
N ALA A 661 67.82 44.51 -17.36
CA ALA A 661 67.42 43.73 -18.55
C ALA A 661 67.81 42.25 -18.74
N ASN A 662 66.74 41.50 -18.98
CA ASN A 662 66.57 40.40 -19.94
C ASN A 662 66.92 38.96 -19.49
N GLY A 663 66.02 38.00 -19.78
CA GLY A 663 66.24 36.58 -19.49
C GLY A 663 64.99 35.75 -19.18
N SER A 664 63.99 35.75 -20.06
CA SER A 664 62.81 34.86 -19.95
C SER A 664 63.22 33.39 -19.98
N ILE A 665 62.72 32.56 -19.04
CA ILE A 665 62.70 31.10 -19.19
C ILE A 665 61.31 30.57 -18.82
N ALA A 666 60.77 29.74 -19.71
CA ALA A 666 59.46 29.10 -19.56
C ALA A 666 59.60 27.61 -19.18
N ASN A 667 58.52 27.08 -18.61
CA ASN A 667 57.97 25.72 -18.82
C ASN A 667 58.93 24.58 -19.21
N ALA A 668 59.22 23.69 -18.26
CA ALA A 668 59.46 22.26 -18.47
C ALA A 668 59.17 21.52 -17.13
N GLY A 669 58.53 20.35 -17.08
CA GLY A 669 57.97 19.54 -18.17
C GLY A 669 58.92 18.48 -18.72
N ASN A 670 59.20 17.43 -17.93
CA ASN A 670 59.42 16.04 -18.39
C ASN A 670 59.53 15.13 -17.13
N ASN A 671 58.79 14.03 -16.97
CA ASN A 671 58.46 12.87 -17.85
C ASN A 671 59.52 11.77 -17.77
N LEU A 672 59.09 10.57 -17.36
CA LEU A 672 59.70 9.29 -17.72
C LEU A 672 58.63 8.20 -17.66
N ALA A 673 58.12 7.83 -18.84
CA ALA A 673 57.23 6.71 -19.04
C ALA A 673 58.00 5.39 -19.15
N VAL A 674 57.34 4.27 -18.84
CA VAL A 674 57.64 2.96 -19.44
C VAL A 674 56.32 2.28 -19.82
N LYS A 675 56.25 1.76 -21.05
CA LYS A 675 55.12 1.01 -21.61
C LYS A 675 55.66 -0.01 -22.61
N GLY A 676 55.15 -1.25 -22.59
CA GLY A 676 55.59 -2.34 -23.47
C GLY A 676 56.77 -3.14 -22.89
N GLU A 677 56.95 -4.43 -23.19
CA GLU A 677 56.26 -5.32 -24.15
C GLU A 677 55.98 -6.73 -23.57
N SER A 678 55.49 -7.65 -24.41
CA SER A 678 54.83 -8.92 -24.09
C SER A 678 55.75 -10.14 -23.96
N ASP A 679 55.24 -11.27 -23.41
CA ASP A 679 54.96 -12.47 -24.23
C ASP A 679 54.38 -13.71 -23.47
N ASN A 680 53.36 -14.31 -24.12
CA ASN A 680 53.01 -15.74 -24.28
C ASN A 680 52.87 -16.76 -23.11
N ALA A 681 51.63 -17.29 -22.94
CA ALA A 681 51.19 -18.69 -23.20
C ALA A 681 50.01 -19.11 -22.27
N PHE A 682 48.79 -19.41 -22.78
CA PHE A 682 48.28 -20.73 -23.24
C PHE A 682 48.17 -21.77 -22.07
N VAL A 683 47.06 -22.42 -21.67
CA VAL A 683 45.73 -22.83 -22.26
C VAL A 683 44.67 -22.85 -21.12
N GLY A 684 43.34 -22.94 -21.32
CA GLY A 684 42.53 -22.94 -22.55
C GLY A 684 41.65 -24.18 -22.77
N VAL A 685 40.45 -24.28 -22.15
CA VAL A 685 39.37 -25.26 -22.48
C VAL A 685 38.02 -24.54 -22.60
N LYS A 686 37.18 -24.99 -23.54
CA LYS A 686 35.91 -24.42 -24.01
C LYS A 686 34.81 -25.50 -23.91
N GLY A 687 33.56 -25.17 -23.56
CA GLY A 687 32.47 -26.15 -23.59
C GLY A 687 31.10 -25.68 -23.05
N GLU A 688 30.29 -25.12 -23.96
CA GLU A 688 28.87 -25.50 -24.20
C GLU A 688 27.75 -25.32 -23.14
N SER A 689 26.89 -24.33 -23.43
CA SER A 689 25.43 -24.43 -23.70
C SER A 689 24.38 -24.80 -22.61
N ASP A 690 23.35 -23.95 -22.60
CA ASP A 690 21.91 -24.26 -22.56
C ASP A 690 21.16 -24.62 -21.25
N ASN A 691 20.31 -23.66 -20.86
CA ASN A 691 18.85 -23.79 -20.70
C ASN A 691 18.26 -24.88 -19.77
N ALA A 692 17.65 -24.45 -18.65
CA ALA A 692 16.39 -25.02 -18.17
C ALA A 692 15.63 -24.08 -17.20
N ILE A 693 14.34 -23.86 -17.48
CA ILE A 693 13.33 -23.34 -16.54
C ILE A 693 12.83 -24.49 -15.66
N GLY A 694 12.62 -24.26 -14.36
CA GLY A 694 12.07 -25.29 -13.46
C GLY A 694 11.39 -24.74 -12.21
N ASN A 695 10.05 -24.74 -12.19
CA ASN A 695 9.25 -24.47 -10.99
C ASN A 695 9.52 -25.51 -9.89
N ASN A 696 9.41 -25.12 -8.61
CA ASN A 696 8.74 -26.00 -7.65
C ASN A 696 8.10 -25.27 -6.46
N LYS A 697 7.01 -25.84 -5.94
CA LYS A 697 6.12 -25.21 -4.94
C LYS A 697 5.84 -26.17 -3.77
N ALA A 698 6.05 -25.67 -2.54
CA ALA A 698 5.59 -26.22 -1.25
C ALA A 698 6.13 -27.62 -0.84
N THR A 699 6.61 -27.83 0.39
CA THR A 699 5.74 -27.89 1.59
C THR A 699 6.54 -28.00 2.91
N SER A 700 5.84 -27.79 4.03
CA SER A 700 6.11 -28.36 5.37
C SER A 700 7.07 -27.66 6.34
N LEU A 701 6.41 -27.01 7.31
CA LEU A 701 6.81 -26.62 8.66
C LEU A 701 7.97 -27.42 9.30
N LYS A 702 8.87 -26.69 9.97
CA LYS A 702 9.35 -27.11 11.30
C LYS A 702 9.61 -25.89 12.22
N ARG A 703 9.25 -26.06 13.49
CA ARG A 703 9.16 -25.01 14.52
C ARG A 703 10.53 -24.44 14.92
N LEU A 704 10.60 -23.14 15.21
CA LEU A 704 11.50 -22.58 16.23
C LEU A 704 10.68 -22.06 17.43
N PRO A 705 11.28 -22.01 18.65
CA PRO A 705 10.51 -21.93 19.88
C PRO A 705 10.12 -20.50 20.28
N GLN A 706 9.07 -20.42 21.10
CA GLN A 706 8.76 -19.23 21.89
C GLN A 706 9.93 -18.89 22.84
N THR A 707 10.22 -17.61 22.99
CA THR A 707 10.50 -17.05 24.33
C THR A 707 9.62 -15.83 24.52
N GLY A 708 8.61 -15.97 25.39
CA GLY A 708 7.73 -14.87 25.77
C GLY A 708 8.36 -14.05 26.89
N THR A 709 8.34 -12.73 26.68
CA THR A 709 8.36 -11.64 27.65
C THR A 709 8.04 -11.94 29.11
N LYS A 710 8.86 -11.35 29.99
CA LYS A 710 8.49 -10.68 31.26
C LYS A 710 9.47 -9.49 31.38
N ASP A 711 9.08 -8.23 31.53
CA ASP A 711 8.20 -7.69 32.56
C ASP A 711 7.41 -6.42 32.16
N THR A 712 6.34 -6.22 32.94
CA THR A 712 5.42 -5.09 33.07
C THR A 712 5.94 -3.66 32.86
N SER A 713 5.16 -2.81 32.17
CA SER A 713 4.20 -1.90 32.84
C SER A 713 3.46 -0.92 31.88
N ILE A 714 2.18 -0.64 32.18
CA ILE A 714 1.46 0.66 32.08
C ILE A 714 1.63 1.45 30.74
N LEU A 715 0.61 1.71 29.91
CA LEU A 715 -0.74 2.21 30.23
C LEU A 715 -1.72 1.91 29.08
N GLY A 716 -2.92 1.39 29.40
CA GLY A 716 -4.05 1.35 28.47
C GLY A 716 -5.22 2.15 29.02
N VAL A 717 -5.71 3.13 28.28
CA VAL A 717 -6.98 3.80 28.58
C VAL A 717 -8.05 3.26 27.64
N LEU A 718 -8.98 2.53 28.22
CA LEU A 718 -10.12 1.88 27.56
C LEU A 718 -11.19 2.91 27.16
N GLY A 719 -11.93 2.65 26.08
CA GLY A 719 -12.86 3.62 25.51
C GLY A 719 -14.08 3.95 26.39
N MET A 720 -14.64 5.15 26.19
CA MET A 720 -15.94 5.53 26.74
C MET A 720 -17.08 5.14 25.80
N LEU A 721 -17.98 4.34 26.35
CA LEU A 721 -19.31 4.04 25.83
C LEU A 721 -20.20 5.30 25.92
N LEU A 722 -20.77 5.77 24.80
CA LEU A 722 -21.87 6.74 24.83
C LEU A 722 -23.11 6.16 24.15
N ALA A 723 -23.98 5.59 24.98
CA ALA A 723 -25.34 5.25 24.60
C ALA A 723 -26.24 6.50 24.74
N SER A 724 -26.48 7.21 23.64
CA SER A 724 -27.48 8.29 23.59
C SER A 724 -28.86 7.71 23.29
N LEU A 725 -29.66 7.47 24.33
CA LEU A 725 -31.09 7.14 24.23
C LEU A 725 -31.84 8.26 23.50
N GLY A 726 -32.28 7.99 22.26
CA GLY A 726 -33.17 8.86 21.50
C GLY A 726 -34.61 8.79 22.00
N LEU A 727 -34.89 9.38 23.16
CA LEU A 727 -36.25 9.53 23.68
C LEU A 727 -36.98 10.66 22.95
N PHE A 728 -37.67 10.36 21.84
CA PHE A 728 -38.56 11.33 21.18
C PHE A 728 -40.03 10.92 21.31
N GLY A 729 -40.72 11.60 22.22
CA GLY A 729 -42.14 11.38 22.49
C GLY A 729 -43.07 11.93 21.41
N PHE A 730 -44.22 11.28 21.29
CA PHE A 730 -45.42 11.72 20.58
C PHE A 730 -45.64 13.25 20.59
N LYS A 731 -45.88 13.83 19.40
CA LYS A 731 -46.88 14.92 19.29
C LYS A 731 -47.68 14.85 17.99
N LYS A 732 -48.73 14.01 18.02
CA LYS A 732 -49.80 13.95 17.03
C LYS A 732 -50.50 15.31 16.94
N LYS A 733 -50.30 16.06 15.85
CA LYS A 733 -51.12 17.23 15.53
C LYS A 733 -52.09 16.86 14.41
N ARG A 734 -53.39 16.91 14.71
CA ARG A 734 -54.47 16.96 13.72
C ARG A 734 -54.69 18.43 13.38
N ASP A 735 -54.84 18.74 12.10
CA ASP A 735 -55.67 19.79 11.48
C ASP A 735 -55.59 19.48 9.96
N LYS A 736 -56.71 19.16 9.29
CA LYS A 736 -57.45 20.05 8.37
C LYS A 736 -56.52 20.65 7.29
N GLU A 737 -56.61 20.31 6.01
CA GLU A 737 -57.80 20.09 5.15
C GLU A 737 -57.70 18.83 4.26
#